data_AF-A0A6I5PCU3-F1
#
_entry.id   AF-A0A6I5PCU3-F1
#
_cell.length_a   1.000
_cell.length_b   1.000
_cell.length_c   1.000
_cell.angle_alpha   90.00
_cell.angle_beta   90.00
_cell.angle_gamma   90.00
#
_symmetry.space_group_name_H-M   'P 1'
#
loop_
_entity.id
_entity.type
_entity.pdbx_description
1 polymer ?
#
loop_
_entity_poly.entity_id
_entity_poly.type
_entity_poly.pdbx_seq_one_letter_code
_entity_poly.pdbx_strand_id
1 'polypeptide(L)'
;MTTSPHRQRGLSLKVKLTGVMLLGIGAIAAIVHVPWAYISRRNVEQMVSQLHEESFQGARIDAASFFDNVLATQHIILSSLENGLIDADEPTAQGQLYLNLLHANENLTWVQIGFANGDFLGAQRRDDGLYNLDRRQWDSTLGELGAPGSDLAAQQADRKIQANAFLATGDEATIPGKPDWQIETYEFDENEIAWQQVDQSQRDDFYYAPIRPFYTAAWPTPGESVWTDVYRFKTGNVVGLDAAVTYQDPDDNRLRGVISISFGLRRISEYLASIRPPAEGLLFILDKDGNLIAASDPNVLADTFESETEAELLSLAAVDNPLLQTVNQALEDHTVVLTDLTEMAEFSQFDTVTKERYYIAMSPLGRLDWTIGSVTPEDVFLAAVNRNQRRLLLIILVLLGGSVIVLWQISDRLLIGPIMSVSDAAAAMENGEFHSAALAQTAQREDELGQLAEVFQNMAAVIGDREQSLMAQLEDLRDHGTGMAGSQLEVAYYQALTERAARLRAATPSQAQFPPSDSLSAYYRALKERAESVRSTRISGAEVEQLLRSEAYLASLPDGDLRELANGAQRVVYGAHAEIFQEGDTANAVYAIAQGSVELLSTSQDVPLRILPAGQVFGDLTLMLDMPRTTSADTRENTVLYICDRELFSRILRQNPQAIEAVEQKLADYQDVLADAPLWFGDSNPQLAAGATWPEVIAQQLRQWWHGQLMES
;
A
#
# COMPACT_ATOMS: atom_id res chain seq x y z
N MET A 1 54.28 -22.08 58.38
CA MET A 1 53.92 -21.50 57.07
C MET A 1 52.45 -21.78 56.85
N THR A 2 51.60 -20.78 57.07
CA THR A 2 50.15 -20.84 56.89
C THR A 2 49.81 -20.52 55.43
N THR A 3 49.22 -21.47 54.73
CA THR A 3 48.71 -21.29 53.36
C THR A 3 47.23 -20.91 53.43
N SER A 4 46.91 -19.67 53.05
CA SER A 4 45.54 -19.20 52.83
C SER A 4 44.97 -19.78 51.52
N PRO A 5 43.75 -20.34 51.49
CA PRO A 5 43.16 -20.82 50.25
C PRO A 5 42.61 -19.64 49.43
N HIS A 6 43.02 -19.55 48.16
CA HIS A 6 42.45 -18.64 47.18
C HIS A 6 40.99 -19.03 46.88
N ARG A 7 40.02 -18.20 47.32
CA ARG A 7 38.64 -18.26 46.83
C ARG A 7 38.60 -17.80 45.36
N GLN A 8 38.19 -18.68 44.45
CA GLN A 8 37.90 -18.33 43.05
C GLN A 8 36.80 -17.25 43.00
N ARG A 9 37.07 -16.12 42.33
CA ARG A 9 36.11 -15.04 42.10
C ARG A 9 35.06 -15.47 41.07
N GLY A 10 33.97 -16.08 41.53
CA GLY A 10 32.78 -16.28 40.71
C GLY A 10 32.13 -14.94 40.35
N LEU A 11 31.44 -14.88 39.20
CA LEU A 11 30.59 -13.74 38.83
C LEU A 11 29.62 -13.40 39.96
N SER A 12 29.49 -12.10 40.27
CA SER A 12 28.54 -11.60 41.25
C SER A 12 27.12 -12.07 40.91
N LEU A 13 26.32 -12.38 41.94
CA LEU A 13 24.91 -12.73 41.81
C LEU A 13 24.15 -11.70 40.96
N LYS A 14 24.52 -10.42 41.08
CA LYS A 14 24.02 -9.31 40.26
C LYS A 14 24.23 -9.57 38.76
N VAL A 15 25.44 -9.90 38.36
CA VAL A 15 25.77 -10.15 36.93
C VAL A 15 25.04 -11.37 36.40
N LYS A 16 24.88 -12.43 37.21
CA LYS A 16 24.16 -13.64 36.81
C LYS A 16 22.66 -13.38 36.61
N LEU A 17 22.02 -12.71 37.55
CA LEU A 17 20.59 -12.37 37.48
C LEU A 17 20.29 -11.42 36.31
N THR A 18 21.10 -10.36 36.15
CA THR A 18 20.95 -9.44 35.01
C THR A 18 21.18 -10.15 33.68
N GLY A 19 22.15 -11.07 33.62
CA GLY A 19 22.40 -11.90 32.43
C GLY A 19 21.22 -12.80 32.06
N VAL A 20 20.59 -13.45 33.05
CA VAL A 20 19.40 -14.30 32.82
C VAL A 20 18.21 -13.48 32.36
N MET A 21 17.97 -12.30 32.95
CA MET A 21 16.91 -11.39 32.50
C MET A 21 17.15 -10.91 31.06
N LEU A 22 18.37 -10.50 30.72
CA LEU A 22 18.73 -10.08 29.36
C LEU A 22 18.53 -11.18 28.34
N LEU A 23 18.93 -12.42 28.67
CA LEU A 23 18.70 -13.59 27.82
C LEU A 23 17.21 -13.87 27.64
N GLY A 24 16.40 -13.73 28.70
CA GLY A 24 14.95 -13.88 28.64
C GLY A 24 14.30 -12.85 27.70
N ILE A 25 14.66 -11.57 27.85
CA ILE A 25 14.15 -10.50 26.98
C ILE A 25 14.58 -10.70 25.53
N GLY A 26 15.86 -11.04 25.30
CA GLY A 26 16.37 -11.33 23.96
C GLY A 26 15.68 -12.53 23.31
N ALA A 27 15.39 -13.58 24.09
CA ALA A 27 14.66 -14.75 23.61
C ALA A 27 13.21 -14.41 23.26
N ILE A 28 12.50 -13.64 24.10
CA ILE A 28 11.13 -13.19 23.80
C ILE A 28 11.12 -12.31 22.54
N ALA A 29 12.06 -11.37 22.43
CA ALA A 29 12.19 -10.52 21.25
C ALA A 29 12.44 -11.35 19.98
N ALA A 30 13.31 -12.37 20.03
CA ALA A 30 13.54 -13.27 18.91
C ALA A 30 12.30 -14.12 18.57
N ILE A 31 11.60 -14.64 19.58
CA ILE A 31 10.39 -15.47 19.39
C ILE A 31 9.26 -14.66 18.75
N VAL A 32 9.16 -13.37 19.02
CA VAL A 32 8.15 -12.50 18.38
C VAL A 32 8.63 -12.03 17.01
N HIS A 33 9.86 -11.52 16.93
CA HIS A 33 10.35 -10.82 15.75
C HIS A 33 10.70 -11.76 14.59
N VAL A 34 11.24 -12.95 14.86
CA VAL A 34 11.62 -13.90 13.79
C VAL A 34 10.40 -14.42 13.03
N PRO A 35 9.32 -14.91 13.69
CA PRO A 35 8.10 -15.30 13.00
C PRO A 35 7.41 -14.11 12.33
N TRP A 36 7.37 -12.94 12.99
CA TRP A 36 6.80 -11.74 12.39
C TRP A 36 7.55 -11.32 11.12
N ALA A 37 8.89 -11.30 11.14
CA ALA A 37 9.70 -10.97 9.97
C ALA A 37 9.54 -11.99 8.84
N TYR A 38 9.38 -13.28 9.18
CA TYR A 38 9.10 -14.34 8.20
C TYR A 38 7.70 -14.19 7.56
N ILE A 39 6.67 -13.99 8.38
CA ILE A 39 5.28 -13.81 7.92
C ILE A 39 5.15 -12.51 7.12
N SER A 40 5.77 -11.42 7.59
CA SER A 40 5.77 -10.13 6.92
C SER A 40 6.40 -10.23 5.53
N ARG A 41 7.52 -10.95 5.34
CA ARG A 41 8.10 -11.14 4.01
C ARG A 41 7.16 -11.84 3.04
N ARG A 42 6.50 -12.93 3.45
CA ARG A 42 5.53 -13.64 2.61
C ARG A 42 4.31 -12.79 2.26
N ASN A 43 3.77 -12.07 3.25
CA ASN A 43 2.62 -11.19 3.01
C ASN A 43 3.00 -10.04 2.08
N VAL A 44 4.22 -9.53 2.20
CA VAL A 44 4.76 -8.49 1.32
C VAL A 44 4.91 -9.02 -0.11
N GLU A 45 5.46 -10.23 -0.32
CA GLU A 45 5.57 -10.81 -1.67
C GLU A 45 4.20 -10.94 -2.37
N GLN A 46 3.16 -11.37 -1.65
CA GLN A 46 1.79 -11.47 -2.18
C GLN A 46 1.19 -10.09 -2.47
N MET A 47 1.37 -9.14 -1.57
CA MET A 47 0.90 -7.77 -1.73
C MET A 47 1.60 -7.06 -2.90
N VAL A 48 2.90 -7.33 -3.10
CA VAL A 48 3.68 -6.76 -4.21
C VAL A 48 3.15 -7.25 -5.56
N SER A 49 2.88 -8.55 -5.71
CA SER A 49 2.30 -9.08 -6.96
C SER A 49 0.89 -8.53 -7.21
N GLN A 50 0.02 -8.48 -6.19
CA GLN A 50 -1.31 -7.86 -6.33
C GLN A 50 -1.24 -6.38 -6.70
N LEU A 51 -0.37 -5.62 -6.03
CA LEU A 51 -0.18 -4.19 -6.32
C LEU A 51 0.43 -3.98 -7.72
N HIS A 52 1.33 -4.85 -8.15
CA HIS A 52 1.92 -4.79 -9.49
C HIS A 52 0.88 -5.04 -10.57
N GLU A 53 0.03 -6.07 -10.40
CA GLU A 53 -1.12 -6.36 -11.25
C GLU A 53 -2.04 -5.15 -11.37
N GLU A 54 -2.57 -4.66 -10.23
CA GLU A 54 -3.49 -3.52 -10.22
C GLU A 54 -2.87 -2.27 -10.86
N SER A 55 -1.62 -1.96 -10.51
CA SER A 55 -0.91 -0.82 -11.06
C SER A 55 -0.65 -0.96 -12.57
N PHE A 56 -0.35 -2.17 -13.05
CA PHE A 56 -0.14 -2.41 -14.47
C PHE A 56 -1.44 -2.36 -15.26
N GLN A 57 -2.54 -2.91 -14.75
CA GLN A 57 -3.84 -2.80 -15.42
C GLN A 57 -4.27 -1.34 -15.57
N GLY A 58 -4.08 -0.52 -14.53
CA GLY A 58 -4.28 0.93 -14.62
C GLY A 58 -3.43 1.56 -15.74
N ALA A 59 -2.13 1.28 -15.73
CA ALA A 59 -1.21 1.79 -16.75
C ALA A 59 -1.57 1.34 -18.18
N ARG A 60 -2.05 0.10 -18.35
CA ARG A 60 -2.54 -0.43 -19.64
C ARG A 60 -3.76 0.33 -20.12
N ILE A 61 -4.73 0.59 -19.26
CA ILE A 61 -5.95 1.34 -19.60
C ILE A 61 -5.58 2.78 -20.04
N ASP A 62 -4.68 3.42 -19.29
CA ASP A 62 -4.22 4.77 -19.62
C ASP A 62 -3.43 4.80 -20.93
N ALA A 63 -2.59 3.79 -21.19
CA ALA A 63 -1.87 3.62 -22.45
C ALA A 63 -2.81 3.36 -23.63
N ALA A 64 -3.85 2.54 -23.46
CA ALA A 64 -4.86 2.29 -24.50
C ALA A 64 -5.65 3.56 -24.86
N SER A 65 -5.92 4.40 -23.86
CA SER A 65 -6.64 5.67 -24.02
C SER A 65 -5.93 6.65 -24.96
N PHE A 66 -4.61 6.53 -25.13
CA PHE A 66 -3.85 7.29 -26.14
C PHE A 66 -4.42 7.06 -27.55
N PHE A 67 -4.63 5.80 -27.93
CA PHE A 67 -5.10 5.43 -29.27
C PHE A 67 -6.59 5.73 -29.44
N ASP A 68 -7.37 5.62 -28.38
CA ASP A 68 -8.78 5.97 -28.38
C ASP A 68 -8.97 7.48 -28.63
N ASN A 69 -8.13 8.33 -28.04
CA ASN A 69 -8.14 9.78 -28.28
C ASN A 69 -7.85 10.10 -29.77
N VAL A 70 -6.87 9.42 -30.37
CA VAL A 70 -6.56 9.60 -31.81
C VAL A 70 -7.80 9.34 -32.67
N LEU A 71 -8.49 8.22 -32.45
CA LEU A 71 -9.69 7.89 -33.22
C LEU A 71 -10.85 8.85 -32.95
N ALA A 72 -11.00 9.31 -31.71
CA ALA A 72 -11.99 10.33 -31.37
C ALA A 72 -11.71 11.65 -32.12
N THR A 73 -10.45 12.09 -32.17
CA THR A 73 -10.03 13.29 -32.90
C THR A 73 -10.27 13.12 -34.41
N GLN A 74 -9.97 11.95 -34.97
CA GLN A 74 -10.24 11.65 -36.38
C GLN A 74 -11.74 11.76 -36.69
N HIS A 75 -12.59 11.23 -35.80
CA HIS A 75 -14.04 11.33 -35.94
C HIS A 75 -14.54 12.78 -35.86
N ILE A 76 -13.95 13.63 -35.01
CA ILE A 76 -14.26 15.06 -34.94
C ILE A 76 -13.96 15.75 -36.27
N ILE A 77 -12.81 15.47 -36.87
CA ILE A 77 -12.44 16.05 -38.18
C ILE A 77 -13.41 15.60 -39.27
N LEU A 78 -13.63 14.29 -39.36
CA LEU A 78 -14.47 13.71 -40.39
C LEU A 78 -15.91 14.24 -40.28
N SER A 79 -16.50 14.20 -39.10
CA SER A 79 -17.85 14.71 -38.85
C SER A 79 -17.95 16.22 -39.07
N SER A 80 -16.89 17.00 -38.84
CA SER A 80 -16.89 18.44 -39.12
C SER A 80 -16.96 18.74 -40.62
N LEU A 81 -16.25 17.96 -41.43
CA LEU A 81 -16.25 18.09 -42.89
C LEU A 81 -17.53 17.53 -43.52
N GLU A 82 -17.96 16.34 -43.10
CA GLU A 82 -19.15 15.66 -43.64
C GLU A 82 -20.45 16.42 -43.33
N ASN A 83 -20.55 17.04 -42.15
CA ASN A 83 -21.72 17.83 -41.78
C ASN A 83 -21.65 19.29 -42.25
N GLY A 84 -20.61 19.67 -43.00
CA GLY A 84 -20.42 21.03 -43.49
C GLY A 84 -20.23 22.08 -42.39
N LEU A 85 -19.72 21.68 -41.21
CA LEU A 85 -19.32 22.63 -40.16
C LEU A 85 -18.07 23.40 -40.58
N ILE A 86 -17.22 22.77 -41.38
CA ILE A 86 -16.04 23.37 -42.01
C ILE A 86 -16.06 23.00 -43.49
N ASP A 87 -15.85 23.99 -44.35
CA ASP A 87 -15.75 23.79 -45.79
C ASP A 87 -14.41 23.12 -46.16
N ALA A 88 -14.50 22.01 -46.90
CA ALA A 88 -13.34 21.26 -47.39
C ALA A 88 -12.53 22.02 -48.44
N ASP A 89 -13.09 23.08 -49.03
CA ASP A 89 -12.41 23.94 -50.01
C ASP A 89 -11.82 25.21 -49.35
N GLU A 90 -12.01 25.41 -48.04
CA GLU A 90 -11.48 26.55 -47.29
C GLU A 90 -10.24 26.17 -46.45
N PRO A 91 -9.01 26.29 -47.00
CA PRO A 91 -7.81 25.79 -46.33
C PRO A 91 -7.46 26.56 -45.05
N THR A 92 -7.89 27.81 -44.92
CA THR A 92 -7.63 28.62 -43.73
C THR A 92 -8.46 28.13 -42.54
N ALA A 93 -9.75 27.86 -42.75
CA ALA A 93 -10.64 27.35 -41.71
C ALA A 93 -10.23 25.93 -41.26
N GLN A 94 -9.91 25.06 -42.22
CA GLN A 94 -9.38 23.72 -41.93
C GLN A 94 -8.05 23.79 -41.17
N GLY A 95 -7.12 24.64 -41.62
CA GLY A 95 -5.84 24.81 -40.95
C GLY A 95 -5.97 25.26 -39.50
N GLN A 96 -6.88 26.20 -39.21
CA GLN A 96 -7.19 26.62 -37.84
C GLN A 96 -7.80 25.50 -37.00
N LEU A 97 -8.72 24.70 -37.56
CA LEU A 97 -9.21 23.51 -36.85
C LEU A 97 -8.05 22.58 -36.50
N TYR A 98 -7.17 22.27 -37.44
CA TYR A 98 -6.07 21.33 -37.22
C TYR A 98 -5.10 21.85 -36.16
N LEU A 99 -4.76 23.14 -36.19
CA LEU A 99 -3.96 23.79 -35.15
C LEU A 99 -4.63 23.66 -33.77
N ASN A 100 -5.94 23.94 -33.67
CA ASN A 100 -6.68 23.83 -32.41
C ASN A 100 -6.73 22.38 -31.89
N LEU A 101 -6.93 21.39 -32.77
CA LEU A 101 -6.94 19.98 -32.40
C LEU A 101 -5.58 19.52 -31.91
N LEU A 102 -4.50 19.97 -32.56
CA LEU A 102 -3.14 19.74 -32.08
C LEU A 102 -2.90 20.38 -30.74
N HIS A 103 -3.30 21.65 -30.54
CA HIS A 103 -3.12 22.34 -29.27
C HIS A 103 -3.87 21.65 -28.13
N ALA A 104 -5.11 21.23 -28.36
CA ALA A 104 -5.94 20.51 -27.39
C ALA A 104 -5.42 19.09 -27.07
N ASN A 105 -4.59 18.49 -27.94
CA ASN A 105 -4.07 17.14 -27.76
C ASN A 105 -2.53 17.13 -27.91
N GLU A 106 -1.83 17.20 -26.78
CA GLU A 106 -0.35 17.27 -26.72
C GLU A 106 0.37 16.06 -27.33
N ASN A 107 -0.32 14.93 -27.39
CA ASN A 107 0.17 13.65 -27.89
C ASN A 107 0.23 13.57 -29.43
N LEU A 108 -0.45 14.47 -30.14
CA LEU A 108 -0.51 14.46 -31.60
C LEU A 108 0.67 15.24 -32.21
N THR A 109 1.28 14.66 -33.25
CA THR A 109 2.33 15.34 -34.02
C THR A 109 1.76 16.04 -35.24
N TRP A 110 0.84 15.40 -35.97
CA TRP A 110 0.24 15.92 -37.18
C TRP A 110 -1.26 15.70 -37.22
N VAL A 111 -1.97 16.65 -37.81
CA VAL A 111 -3.34 16.50 -38.28
C VAL A 111 -3.36 16.98 -39.73
N GLN A 112 -3.74 16.11 -40.66
CA GLN A 112 -3.57 16.39 -42.08
C GLN A 112 -4.63 15.76 -42.98
N ILE A 113 -4.77 16.32 -44.17
CA ILE A 113 -5.51 15.75 -45.29
C ILE A 113 -4.64 15.76 -46.55
N GLY A 114 -4.54 14.59 -47.18
CA GLY A 114 -3.99 14.43 -48.51
C GLY A 114 -5.12 14.26 -49.52
N PHE A 115 -5.13 15.03 -50.59
CA PHE A 115 -6.15 14.92 -51.63
C PHE A 115 -5.70 14.02 -52.79
N ALA A 116 -6.66 13.45 -53.52
CA ALA A 116 -6.38 12.52 -54.61
C ALA A 116 -5.63 13.15 -55.80
N ASN A 117 -5.71 14.48 -55.96
CA ASN A 117 -4.94 15.23 -56.95
C ASN A 117 -3.47 15.49 -56.54
N GLY A 118 -3.10 15.17 -55.30
CA GLY A 118 -1.77 15.41 -54.74
C GLY A 118 -1.66 16.61 -53.82
N ASP A 119 -2.73 17.41 -53.68
CA ASP A 119 -2.75 18.52 -52.73
C ASP A 119 -2.64 18.02 -51.30
N PHE A 120 -2.13 18.88 -50.43
CA PHE A 120 -1.89 18.57 -49.04
C PHE A 120 -2.15 19.80 -48.18
N LEU A 121 -2.86 19.57 -47.07
CA LEU A 121 -3.02 20.53 -46.00
C LEU A 121 -2.80 19.79 -44.69
N GLY A 122 -1.90 20.28 -43.84
CA GLY A 122 -1.66 19.67 -42.55
C GLY A 122 -1.11 20.65 -41.54
N ALA A 123 -1.50 20.48 -40.28
CA ALA A 123 -0.83 21.15 -39.17
C ALA A 123 0.14 20.18 -38.50
N GLN A 124 1.25 20.71 -38.02
CA GLN A 124 2.30 19.98 -37.32
C GLN A 124 2.65 20.67 -36.01
N ARG A 125 2.79 19.88 -34.93
CA ARG A 125 3.45 20.29 -33.70
C ARG A 125 4.96 20.03 -33.81
N ARG A 126 5.78 21.04 -33.48
CA ARG A 126 7.24 20.94 -33.47
C ARG A 126 7.77 20.70 -32.06
N ASP A 127 9.02 20.27 -31.98
CA ASP A 127 9.70 19.98 -30.70
C ASP A 127 10.10 21.26 -29.93
N ASP A 128 10.18 22.41 -30.61
CA ASP A 128 10.46 23.73 -30.01
C ASP A 128 9.21 24.43 -29.45
N GLY A 129 8.05 23.76 -29.45
CA GLY A 129 6.78 24.29 -28.96
C GLY A 129 5.99 25.11 -29.99
N LEU A 130 6.55 25.36 -31.18
CA LEU A 130 5.86 26.02 -32.28
C LEU A 130 5.02 25.05 -33.10
N TYR A 131 4.14 25.60 -33.94
CA TYR A 131 3.27 24.84 -34.81
C TYR A 131 3.47 25.28 -36.25
N ASN A 132 3.49 24.33 -37.19
CA ASN A 132 3.47 24.65 -38.61
C ASN A 132 2.09 24.37 -39.20
N LEU A 133 1.67 25.20 -40.14
CA LEU A 133 0.61 24.90 -41.09
C LEU A 133 1.23 24.76 -42.48
N ASP A 134 1.17 23.55 -43.00
CA ASP A 134 1.77 23.13 -44.25
C ASP A 134 0.69 23.07 -45.32
N ARG A 135 0.89 23.83 -46.40
CA ARG A 135 -0.01 23.86 -47.55
C ARG A 135 0.77 23.61 -48.83
N ARG A 136 0.27 22.65 -49.61
CA ARG A 136 0.76 22.36 -50.95
C ARG A 136 -0.41 22.20 -51.89
N GLN A 137 -0.42 23.03 -52.93
CA GLN A 137 -1.53 23.10 -53.87
C GLN A 137 -0.98 23.04 -55.30
N TRP A 138 -1.30 21.97 -56.01
CA TRP A 138 -0.87 21.70 -57.38
C TRP A 138 -1.81 22.32 -58.42
N ASP A 139 -3.10 22.36 -58.11
CA ASP A 139 -4.15 22.80 -59.03
C ASP A 139 -4.79 24.11 -58.54
N SER A 140 -5.72 24.72 -59.28
CA SER A 140 -6.28 26.04 -58.92
C SER A 140 -7.14 26.03 -57.66
N THR A 141 -7.74 24.89 -57.35
CA THR A 141 -8.66 24.69 -56.23
C THR A 141 -8.17 23.51 -55.40
N LEU A 142 -8.24 23.62 -54.08
CA LEU A 142 -7.75 22.59 -53.17
C LEU A 142 -8.53 21.29 -53.36
N GLY A 143 -7.83 20.22 -53.72
CA GLY A 143 -8.42 18.89 -53.84
C GLY A 143 -9.40 18.70 -55.00
N GLU A 144 -9.39 19.60 -55.99
CA GLU A 144 -10.22 19.48 -57.19
C GLU A 144 -9.78 18.29 -58.04
N LEU A 145 -10.74 17.46 -58.44
CA LEU A 145 -10.51 16.28 -59.26
C LEU A 145 -11.09 16.48 -60.66
N GLY A 146 -10.24 16.37 -61.68
CA GLY A 146 -10.63 16.53 -63.07
C GLY A 146 -11.70 15.53 -63.50
N ALA A 147 -12.69 16.01 -64.27
CA ALA A 147 -13.69 15.12 -64.86
C ALA A 147 -13.03 14.09 -65.79
N PRO A 148 -13.52 12.83 -65.87
CA PRO A 148 -12.96 11.82 -66.75
C PRO A 148 -12.81 12.31 -68.20
N GLY A 149 -11.59 12.24 -68.75
CA GLY A 149 -11.28 12.68 -70.11
C GLY A 149 -11.01 14.19 -70.27
N SER A 150 -11.03 14.98 -69.19
CA SER A 150 -10.59 16.38 -69.21
C SER A 150 -9.06 16.50 -69.24
N ASP A 151 -8.56 17.66 -69.70
CA ASP A 151 -7.13 17.98 -69.65
C ASP A 151 -6.59 17.94 -68.21
N LEU A 152 -7.38 18.39 -67.23
CA LEU A 152 -7.02 18.32 -65.81
C LEU A 152 -6.85 16.87 -65.34
N ALA A 153 -7.78 15.98 -65.71
CA ALA A 153 -7.65 14.55 -65.39
C ALA A 153 -6.41 13.90 -66.04
N ALA A 154 -6.05 14.32 -67.26
CA ALA A 154 -4.83 13.85 -67.92
C ALA A 154 -3.56 14.35 -67.20
N GLN A 155 -3.54 15.61 -66.74
CA GLN A 155 -2.43 16.18 -65.96
C GLN A 155 -2.27 15.48 -64.61
N GLN A 156 -3.37 15.24 -63.88
CA GLN A 156 -3.36 14.51 -62.61
C GLN A 156 -2.90 13.05 -62.80
N ALA A 157 -3.28 12.40 -63.89
CA ALA A 157 -2.81 11.06 -64.22
C ALA A 157 -1.30 11.01 -64.52
N ASP A 158 -0.76 11.99 -65.26
CA ASP A 158 0.67 12.10 -65.55
C ASP A 158 1.49 12.34 -64.27
N ARG A 159 1.00 13.21 -63.37
CA ARG A 159 1.59 13.46 -62.05
C ARG A 159 1.69 12.18 -61.21
N LYS A 160 0.65 11.34 -61.23
CA LYS A 160 0.66 10.03 -60.56
C LYS A 160 1.73 9.10 -61.13
N ILE A 161 1.93 9.08 -62.45
CA ILE A 161 2.98 8.27 -63.10
C ILE A 161 4.37 8.75 -62.65
N GLN A 162 4.60 10.06 -62.63
CA GLN A 162 5.86 10.65 -62.18
C GLN A 162 6.12 10.36 -60.69
N ALA A 163 5.10 10.48 -59.84
CA ALA A 163 5.22 10.16 -58.42
C ALA A 163 5.60 8.69 -58.16
N ASN A 164 5.01 7.77 -58.92
CA ASN A 164 5.37 6.35 -58.86
C ASN A 164 6.80 6.09 -59.37
N ALA A 165 7.24 6.80 -60.41
CA ALA A 165 8.62 6.72 -60.89
C ALA A 165 9.60 7.23 -59.82
N PHE A 166 9.28 8.35 -59.15
CA PHE A 166 10.06 8.88 -58.04
C PHE A 166 10.20 7.88 -56.88
N LEU A 167 9.11 7.20 -56.48
CA LEU A 167 9.19 6.16 -55.45
C LEU A 167 10.18 5.05 -55.80
N ALA A 168 10.30 4.69 -57.08
CA ALA A 168 11.17 3.61 -57.54
C ALA A 168 12.64 4.03 -57.67
N THR A 169 12.92 5.30 -57.96
CA THR A 169 14.28 5.77 -58.32
C THR A 169 14.90 6.74 -57.31
N GLY A 170 14.08 7.39 -56.48
CA GLY A 170 14.49 8.50 -55.62
C GLY A 170 14.89 9.78 -56.38
N ASP A 171 14.73 9.82 -57.71
CA ASP A 171 15.22 10.91 -58.56
C ASP A 171 14.17 12.02 -58.74
N GLU A 172 14.34 13.12 -58.01
CA GLU A 172 13.47 14.30 -58.09
C GLU A 172 13.53 15.04 -59.43
N ALA A 173 14.57 14.82 -60.26
CA ALA A 173 14.72 15.49 -61.55
C ALA A 173 13.63 15.07 -62.56
N THR A 174 12.91 13.99 -62.28
CA THR A 174 11.84 13.44 -63.12
C THR A 174 10.48 14.14 -62.96
N ILE A 175 10.38 15.14 -62.07
CA ILE A 175 9.11 15.73 -61.63
C ILE A 175 9.00 17.21 -62.09
N PRO A 176 8.40 17.49 -63.25
CA PRO A 176 8.17 18.86 -63.71
C PRO A 176 7.14 19.61 -62.85
N GLY A 177 7.44 20.87 -62.52
CA GLY A 177 6.48 21.80 -61.93
C GLY A 177 6.08 21.48 -60.48
N LYS A 178 7.07 21.39 -59.57
CA LYS A 178 6.80 21.27 -58.13
C LYS A 178 6.06 22.54 -57.66
N PRO A 179 4.84 22.44 -57.09
CA PRO A 179 4.20 23.60 -56.47
C PRO A 179 4.99 24.01 -55.23
N ASP A 180 4.99 25.32 -54.95
CA ASP A 180 5.61 25.86 -53.75
C ASP A 180 4.95 25.23 -52.51
N TRP A 181 5.75 24.59 -51.66
CA TRP A 181 5.29 24.13 -50.36
C TRP A 181 5.35 25.32 -49.41
N GLN A 182 4.19 25.87 -49.06
CA GLN A 182 4.09 26.97 -48.13
C GLN A 182 4.00 26.44 -46.71
N ILE A 183 4.83 26.99 -45.82
CA ILE A 183 4.85 26.66 -44.41
C ILE A 183 4.68 27.96 -43.63
N GLU A 184 3.59 28.05 -42.89
CA GLU A 184 3.32 29.14 -41.96
C GLU A 184 3.56 28.65 -40.54
N THR A 185 4.39 29.35 -39.77
CA THR A 185 4.70 28.94 -38.40
C THR A 185 3.94 29.83 -37.42
N TYR A 186 3.34 29.20 -36.42
CA TYR A 186 2.48 29.81 -35.43
C TYR A 186 2.96 29.51 -34.00
N GLU A 187 2.71 30.46 -33.12
CA GLU A 187 2.77 30.35 -31.66
C GLU A 187 1.36 30.59 -31.10
N PHE A 188 1.00 29.89 -30.03
CA PHE A 188 -0.27 30.11 -29.35
C PHE A 188 -0.09 31.09 -28.19
N ASP A 189 -0.77 32.24 -28.23
CA ASP A 189 -0.77 33.21 -27.13
C ASP A 189 -1.86 32.83 -26.12
N GLU A 190 -1.44 32.33 -24.95
CA GLU A 190 -2.35 31.95 -23.86
C GLU A 190 -3.14 33.12 -23.27
N ASN A 191 -2.64 34.36 -23.37
CA ASN A 191 -3.33 35.53 -22.82
C ASN A 191 -4.45 36.01 -23.75
N GLU A 192 -4.20 35.99 -25.05
CA GLU A 192 -5.17 36.40 -26.07
C GLU A 192 -6.06 35.23 -26.55
N ILE A 193 -5.71 33.99 -26.19
CA ILE A 193 -6.34 32.74 -26.63
C ILE A 193 -6.42 32.74 -28.18
N ALA A 194 -5.26 33.01 -28.81
CA ALA A 194 -5.18 33.24 -30.24
C ALA A 194 -3.87 32.74 -30.84
N TRP A 195 -3.92 32.32 -32.10
CA TRP A 195 -2.75 31.97 -32.89
C TRP A 195 -2.08 33.23 -33.43
N GLN A 196 -0.77 33.35 -33.20
CA GLN A 196 0.07 34.39 -33.78
C GLN A 196 1.02 33.77 -34.79
N GLN A 197 0.97 34.24 -36.03
CA GLN A 197 1.92 33.83 -37.06
C GLN A 197 3.27 34.49 -36.80
N VAL A 198 4.32 33.68 -36.65
CA VAL A 198 5.67 34.14 -36.30
C VAL A 198 6.67 34.03 -37.45
N ASP A 199 6.41 33.14 -38.42
CA ASP A 199 7.25 32.97 -39.61
C ASP A 199 6.45 32.50 -40.83
N GLN A 200 7.01 32.67 -42.02
CA GLN A 200 6.54 32.08 -43.26
C GLN A 200 7.72 31.70 -44.14
N SER A 201 7.75 30.43 -44.56
CA SER A 201 8.81 29.90 -45.41
C SER A 201 8.23 29.08 -46.57
N GLN A 202 9.09 28.80 -47.55
CA GLN A 202 8.77 27.94 -48.69
C GLN A 202 9.83 26.85 -48.84
N ARG A 203 9.39 25.65 -49.25
CA ARG A 203 10.28 24.53 -49.60
C ARG A 203 10.06 24.07 -51.03
N ASP A 204 11.13 23.51 -51.62
CA ASP A 204 11.18 23.03 -53.00
C ASP A 204 11.29 21.49 -53.10
N ASP A 205 11.14 20.78 -51.99
CA ASP A 205 11.23 19.32 -51.94
C ASP A 205 9.96 18.64 -52.48
N PHE A 206 10.12 17.44 -53.04
CA PHE A 206 8.98 16.72 -53.62
C PHE A 206 8.11 16.05 -52.55
N TYR A 207 6.81 16.33 -52.64
CA TYR A 207 5.77 15.71 -51.82
C TYR A 207 4.52 15.45 -52.66
N TYR A 208 4.01 14.22 -52.60
CA TYR A 208 2.76 13.83 -53.24
C TYR A 208 2.02 12.89 -52.28
N ALA A 209 0.87 13.30 -51.76
CA ALA A 209 0.16 12.54 -50.72
C ALA A 209 -0.26 11.12 -51.15
N PRO A 210 -0.76 10.89 -52.39
CA PRO A 210 -1.27 9.57 -52.79
C PRO A 210 -0.26 8.42 -52.84
N ILE A 211 1.04 8.71 -52.73
CA ILE A 211 2.11 7.69 -52.65
C ILE A 211 2.61 7.47 -51.22
N ARG A 212 2.04 8.16 -50.22
CA ARG A 212 2.46 8.06 -48.82
C ARG A 212 1.79 6.88 -48.12
N PRO A 213 2.45 6.25 -47.13
CA PRO A 213 1.91 5.09 -46.41
C PRO A 213 0.50 5.29 -45.85
N PHE A 214 0.22 6.41 -45.19
CA PHE A 214 -1.11 6.72 -44.65
C PHE A 214 -2.20 6.71 -45.74
N TYR A 215 -1.86 7.21 -46.93
CA TYR A 215 -2.81 7.29 -48.03
C TYR A 215 -3.04 5.91 -48.65
N THR A 216 -1.95 5.19 -48.95
CA THR A 216 -2.03 3.86 -49.56
C THR A 216 -2.66 2.82 -48.64
N ALA A 217 -2.56 3.00 -47.32
CA ALA A 217 -3.21 2.15 -46.33
C ALA A 217 -4.74 2.37 -46.31
N ALA A 218 -5.20 3.63 -46.29
CA ALA A 218 -6.63 3.93 -46.14
C ALA A 218 -7.42 3.87 -47.46
N TRP A 219 -6.82 4.25 -48.59
CA TRP A 219 -7.51 4.36 -49.87
C TRP A 219 -8.25 3.08 -50.34
N PRO A 220 -7.73 1.86 -50.11
CA PRO A 220 -8.41 0.62 -50.49
C PRO A 220 -9.66 0.29 -49.66
N THR A 221 -9.85 0.92 -48.49
CA THR A 221 -10.90 0.61 -47.51
C THR A 221 -11.74 1.85 -47.17
N PRO A 222 -12.61 2.33 -48.09
CA PRO A 222 -13.37 3.55 -47.88
C PRO A 222 -14.24 3.52 -46.63
N GLY A 223 -14.12 4.56 -45.80
CA GLY A 223 -14.89 4.74 -44.56
C GLY A 223 -14.37 3.95 -43.36
N GLU A 224 -13.38 3.06 -43.54
CA GLU A 224 -12.75 2.34 -42.44
C GLU A 224 -11.52 3.12 -41.95
N SER A 225 -11.41 3.30 -40.63
CA SER A 225 -10.18 3.81 -40.02
C SER A 225 -9.14 2.70 -40.01
N VAL A 226 -7.99 2.97 -40.59
CA VAL A 226 -6.86 2.05 -40.62
C VAL A 226 -5.65 2.66 -39.92
N TRP A 227 -4.78 1.78 -39.45
CA TRP A 227 -3.49 2.17 -38.91
C TRP A 227 -2.39 1.78 -39.89
N THR A 228 -1.39 2.62 -40.07
CA THR A 228 -0.20 2.27 -40.86
C THR A 228 0.77 1.44 -40.03
N ASP A 229 1.66 0.72 -40.71
CA ASP A 229 2.93 0.29 -40.11
C ASP A 229 3.76 1.52 -39.72
N VAL A 230 4.78 1.29 -38.88
CA VAL A 230 5.74 2.34 -38.51
C VAL A 230 6.58 2.73 -39.72
N TYR A 231 6.70 4.02 -39.99
CA TYR A 231 7.55 4.55 -41.05
C TYR A 231 8.14 5.91 -40.69
N ARG A 232 9.09 6.37 -41.51
CA ARG A 232 9.70 7.69 -41.38
C ARG A 232 8.88 8.73 -42.11
N PHE A 233 8.37 9.72 -41.39
CA PHE A 233 7.66 10.85 -41.97
C PHE A 233 8.61 11.68 -42.85
N LYS A 234 8.16 12.06 -44.06
CA LYS A 234 8.96 12.90 -44.98
C LYS A 234 9.34 14.23 -44.33
N THR A 235 8.42 14.80 -43.57
CA THR A 235 8.58 16.11 -42.94
C THR A 235 9.05 15.92 -41.49
N GLY A 236 10.14 16.59 -41.11
CA GLY A 236 10.64 16.60 -39.72
C GLY A 236 11.47 15.38 -39.31
N ASN A 237 11.67 14.40 -40.20
CA ASN A 237 12.49 13.21 -39.94
C ASN A 237 12.06 12.40 -38.69
N VAL A 238 10.75 12.40 -38.41
CA VAL A 238 10.16 11.71 -37.26
C VAL A 238 9.78 10.28 -37.67
N VAL A 239 10.07 9.31 -36.81
CA VAL A 239 9.57 7.93 -36.95
C VAL A 239 8.26 7.80 -36.19
N GLY A 240 7.23 7.28 -36.84
CA GLY A 240 5.90 7.20 -36.28
C GLY A 240 4.95 6.39 -37.16
N LEU A 241 3.67 6.53 -36.88
CA LEU A 241 2.58 5.89 -37.62
C LEU A 241 1.37 6.83 -37.67
N ASP A 242 0.40 6.46 -38.50
CA ASP A 242 -0.81 7.21 -38.73
C ASP A 242 -2.07 6.39 -38.45
N ALA A 243 -3.07 7.05 -37.85
CA ALA A 243 -4.47 6.67 -38.05
C ALA A 243 -4.99 7.40 -39.28
N ALA A 244 -5.46 6.66 -40.29
CA ALA A 244 -5.91 7.23 -41.55
C ALA A 244 -7.32 6.74 -41.92
N VAL A 245 -8.10 7.63 -42.53
CA VAL A 245 -9.46 7.35 -43.02
C VAL A 245 -9.72 8.12 -44.30
N THR A 246 -10.46 7.54 -45.24
CA THR A 246 -10.83 8.25 -46.47
C THR A 246 -11.89 9.32 -46.21
N TYR A 247 -11.76 10.47 -46.88
CA TYR A 247 -12.79 11.50 -46.93
C TYR A 247 -13.59 11.42 -48.23
N GLN A 248 -14.91 11.33 -48.10
CA GLN A 248 -15.86 11.40 -49.21
C GLN A 248 -16.61 12.72 -49.16
N ASP A 249 -16.77 13.34 -50.31
CA ASP A 249 -17.58 14.54 -50.43
C ASP A 249 -19.05 14.22 -50.11
N PRO A 250 -19.71 14.94 -49.19
CA PRO A 250 -21.09 14.65 -48.84
C PRO A 250 -22.09 14.93 -49.98
N ASP A 251 -21.75 15.79 -50.95
CA ASP A 251 -22.66 16.17 -52.03
C ASP A 251 -22.69 15.15 -53.18
N ASP A 252 -21.52 14.62 -53.58
CA ASP A 252 -21.40 13.71 -54.73
C ASP A 252 -20.90 12.29 -54.37
N ASN A 253 -20.61 12.04 -53.09
CA ASN A 253 -20.09 10.79 -52.54
C ASN A 253 -18.78 10.31 -53.23
N ARG A 254 -18.03 11.23 -53.83
CA ARG A 254 -16.74 10.95 -54.45
C ARG A 254 -15.64 11.01 -53.40
N LEU A 255 -14.71 10.06 -53.46
CA LEU A 255 -13.51 10.08 -52.64
C LEU A 255 -12.64 11.29 -53.02
N ARG A 256 -12.52 12.26 -52.10
CA ARG A 256 -11.73 13.49 -52.27
C ARG A 256 -10.30 13.32 -51.78
N GLY A 257 -10.09 12.54 -50.72
CA GLY A 257 -8.78 12.41 -50.09
C GLY A 257 -8.74 11.43 -48.92
N VAL A 258 -7.67 11.52 -48.14
CA VAL A 258 -7.43 10.75 -46.92
C VAL A 258 -7.06 11.72 -45.80
N ILE A 259 -7.84 11.67 -44.72
CA ILE A 259 -7.55 12.36 -43.46
C ILE A 259 -6.66 11.46 -42.63
N SER A 260 -5.69 12.05 -41.96
CA SER A 260 -4.69 11.31 -41.20
C SER A 260 -4.27 12.10 -39.96
N ILE A 261 -4.09 11.37 -38.86
CA ILE A 261 -3.52 11.87 -37.62
C ILE A 261 -2.26 11.06 -37.36
N SER A 262 -1.13 11.76 -37.25
CA SER A 262 0.17 11.14 -37.08
C SER A 262 0.72 11.43 -35.68
N PHE A 263 1.42 10.45 -35.12
CA PHE A 263 2.19 10.63 -33.89
C PHE A 263 3.53 9.90 -33.97
N GLY A 264 4.54 10.53 -33.39
CA GLY A 264 5.88 9.97 -33.33
C GLY A 264 6.02 8.97 -32.19
N LEU A 265 6.87 7.97 -32.36
CA LEU A 265 7.15 6.97 -31.31
C LEU A 265 7.70 7.59 -30.02
N ARG A 266 8.44 8.71 -30.16
CA ARG A 266 8.91 9.51 -29.02
C ARG A 266 7.75 10.05 -28.16
N ARG A 267 6.65 10.50 -28.77
CA ARG A 267 5.48 11.00 -28.02
C ARG A 267 4.77 9.89 -27.28
N ILE A 268 4.70 8.69 -27.86
CA ILE A 268 4.18 7.50 -27.15
C ILE A 268 5.05 7.25 -25.91
N SER A 269 6.37 7.31 -26.07
CA SER A 269 7.33 7.13 -24.97
C SER A 269 7.19 8.19 -23.87
N GLU A 270 7.04 9.47 -24.24
CA GLU A 270 6.78 10.57 -23.30
C GLU A 270 5.45 10.39 -22.57
N TYR A 271 4.41 9.94 -23.28
CA TYR A 271 3.12 9.64 -22.67
C TYR A 271 3.22 8.47 -21.68
N LEU A 272 3.92 7.39 -22.03
CA LEU A 272 4.20 6.28 -21.10
C LEU A 272 4.99 6.75 -19.87
N ALA A 273 5.96 7.67 -20.05
CA ALA A 273 6.71 8.27 -18.94
C ALA A 273 5.83 9.10 -18.00
N SER A 274 4.77 9.72 -18.53
CA SER A 274 3.79 10.47 -17.74
C SER A 274 2.88 9.56 -16.89
N ILE A 275 2.61 8.34 -17.36
CA ILE A 275 1.84 7.32 -16.64
C ILE A 275 2.69 6.70 -15.52
N ARG A 276 3.91 6.25 -15.88
CA ARG A 276 4.86 5.71 -14.91
C ARG A 276 6.28 6.21 -15.24
N PRO A 277 6.89 7.00 -14.35
CA PRO A 277 8.27 7.42 -14.51
C PRO A 277 9.24 6.22 -14.47
N PRO A 278 10.34 6.22 -15.25
CA PRO A 278 11.32 5.13 -15.28
C PRO A 278 11.92 4.76 -13.91
N ALA A 279 11.93 5.69 -12.96
CA ALA A 279 12.40 5.48 -11.59
C ALA A 279 11.52 4.50 -10.78
N GLU A 280 10.27 4.30 -11.19
CA GLU A 280 9.29 3.41 -10.54
C GLU A 280 9.13 2.08 -11.30
N GLY A 281 10.00 1.83 -12.28
CA GLY A 281 9.89 0.74 -13.24
C GLY A 281 9.61 1.26 -14.64
N LEU A 282 9.80 0.40 -15.64
CA LEU A 282 9.74 0.75 -17.05
C LEU A 282 8.48 0.16 -17.67
N LEU A 283 7.61 1.01 -18.21
CA LEU A 283 6.59 0.63 -19.19
C LEU A 283 7.21 0.60 -20.59
N PHE A 284 6.78 -0.36 -21.41
CA PHE A 284 7.23 -0.50 -22.80
C PHE A 284 6.14 -1.10 -23.67
N ILE A 285 6.22 -0.89 -24.98
CA ILE A 285 5.33 -1.45 -25.99
C ILE A 285 6.17 -2.19 -27.01
N LEU A 286 5.77 -3.42 -27.33
CA LEU A 286 6.37 -4.25 -28.37
C LEU A 286 5.37 -4.51 -29.50
N ASP A 287 5.89 -4.66 -30.72
CA ASP A 287 5.13 -5.23 -31.81
C ASP A 287 4.99 -6.76 -31.69
N LYS A 288 4.26 -7.37 -32.62
CA LYS A 288 4.04 -8.82 -32.71
C LYS A 288 5.33 -9.64 -32.87
N ASP A 289 6.40 -9.03 -33.38
CA ASP A 289 7.68 -9.68 -33.66
C ASP A 289 8.70 -9.46 -32.52
N GLY A 290 8.34 -8.70 -31.48
CA GLY A 290 9.19 -8.41 -30.32
C GLY A 290 10.11 -7.21 -30.50
N ASN A 291 9.82 -6.33 -31.46
CA ASN A 291 10.56 -5.08 -31.63
C ASN A 291 10.00 -3.97 -30.74
N LEU A 292 10.90 -3.10 -30.26
CA LEU A 292 10.53 -2.02 -29.35
C LEU A 292 9.86 -0.87 -30.10
N ILE A 293 8.60 -0.61 -29.76
CA ILE A 293 7.82 0.51 -30.30
C ILE A 293 7.98 1.77 -29.46
N ALA A 294 7.88 1.63 -28.14
CA ALA A 294 7.97 2.74 -27.19
C ALA A 294 8.41 2.25 -25.82
N ALA A 295 9.04 3.15 -25.05
CA ALA A 295 9.35 2.91 -23.65
C ALA A 295 9.17 4.20 -22.85
N SER A 296 8.74 4.08 -21.60
CA SER A 296 8.66 5.20 -20.63
C SER A 296 10.00 5.91 -20.38
N ASP A 297 11.12 5.35 -20.85
CA ASP A 297 12.39 6.07 -21.03
C ASP A 297 12.56 6.42 -22.52
N PRO A 298 12.26 7.68 -22.94
CA PRO A 298 12.34 8.08 -24.34
C PRO A 298 13.74 8.03 -24.93
N ASN A 299 14.79 8.03 -24.10
CA ASN A 299 16.17 7.99 -24.58
C ASN A 299 16.51 6.64 -25.21
N VAL A 300 15.83 5.58 -24.78
CA VAL A 300 16.01 4.24 -25.35
C VAL A 300 15.71 4.26 -26.84
N LEU A 301 14.69 5.00 -27.29
CA LEU A 301 14.34 5.05 -28.71
C LEU A 301 15.37 5.77 -29.59
N ALA A 302 16.14 6.72 -29.05
CA ALA A 302 17.05 7.54 -29.86
C ALA A 302 18.20 6.70 -30.49
N ASP A 303 18.56 5.60 -29.85
CA ASP A 303 19.60 4.66 -30.30
C ASP A 303 19.01 3.39 -30.98
N THR A 304 17.68 3.33 -31.13
CA THR A 304 16.93 2.10 -31.49
C THR A 304 16.51 2.04 -32.97
N PHE A 305 17.13 2.80 -33.86
CA PHE A 305 16.84 2.74 -35.29
C PHE A 305 18.10 2.43 -36.08
N GLU A 306 18.16 1.27 -36.76
CA GLU A 306 19.37 0.78 -37.47
C GLU A 306 19.73 1.62 -38.72
N SER A 307 18.81 2.46 -39.22
CA SER A 307 19.01 3.25 -40.45
C SER A 307 18.37 4.65 -40.41
N GLU A 308 19.10 5.65 -40.93
CA GLU A 308 18.58 7.00 -41.18
C GLU A 308 17.53 7.04 -42.31
N THR A 309 17.45 6.01 -43.16
CA THR A 309 16.58 6.01 -44.36
C THR A 309 15.39 5.07 -44.27
N GLU A 310 15.48 3.99 -43.49
CA GLU A 310 14.38 3.05 -43.26
C GLU A 310 14.13 2.92 -41.75
N ALA A 311 12.88 3.02 -41.32
CA ALA A 311 12.52 2.92 -39.91
C ALA A 311 12.50 1.44 -39.50
N GLU A 312 13.67 0.83 -39.34
CA GLU A 312 13.79 -0.51 -38.76
C GLU A 312 13.86 -0.37 -37.23
N LEU A 313 12.88 -0.98 -36.55
CA LEU A 313 12.80 -1.02 -35.10
C LEU A 313 13.81 -2.04 -34.56
N LEU A 314 14.54 -1.73 -33.50
CA LEU A 314 15.35 -2.75 -32.84
C LEU A 314 14.45 -3.81 -32.17
N SER A 315 14.88 -5.06 -32.32
CA SER A 315 14.46 -6.14 -31.44
C SER A 315 14.83 -5.84 -30.00
N LEU A 316 14.00 -6.25 -29.05
CA LEU A 316 14.22 -6.08 -27.61
C LEU A 316 15.63 -6.53 -27.15
N ALA A 317 16.17 -7.59 -27.76
CA ALA A 317 17.51 -8.12 -27.45
C ALA A 317 18.67 -7.19 -27.85
N ALA A 318 18.46 -6.29 -28.81
CA ALA A 318 19.49 -5.37 -29.30
C ALA A 318 19.52 -4.03 -28.53
N VAL A 319 18.55 -3.80 -27.64
CA VAL A 319 18.41 -2.54 -26.90
C VAL A 319 19.35 -2.52 -25.69
N ASP A 320 20.19 -1.48 -25.59
CA ASP A 320 21.10 -1.29 -24.46
C ASP A 320 20.39 -0.66 -23.25
N ASN A 321 19.49 -1.42 -22.64
CA ASN A 321 18.81 -1.05 -21.41
C ASN A 321 18.71 -2.26 -20.45
N PRO A 322 19.24 -2.18 -19.21
CA PRO A 322 19.28 -3.32 -18.29
C PRO A 322 17.89 -3.91 -17.94
N LEU A 323 16.87 -3.06 -17.85
CA LEU A 323 15.50 -3.51 -17.53
C LEU A 323 14.89 -4.25 -18.72
N LEU A 324 15.07 -3.74 -19.94
CA LEU A 324 14.60 -4.40 -21.16
C LEU A 324 15.36 -5.70 -21.47
N GLN A 325 16.65 -5.77 -21.15
CA GLN A 325 17.42 -7.01 -21.22
C GLN A 325 16.89 -8.07 -20.25
N THR A 326 16.45 -7.64 -19.06
CA THR A 326 15.79 -8.52 -18.08
C THR A 326 14.46 -9.05 -18.61
N VAL A 327 13.68 -8.20 -19.30
CA VAL A 327 12.45 -8.62 -19.99
C VAL A 327 12.76 -9.64 -21.08
N ASN A 328 13.77 -9.36 -21.93
CA ASN A 328 14.15 -10.28 -23.00
C ASN A 328 14.53 -11.67 -22.45
N GLN A 329 15.35 -11.69 -21.39
CA GLN A 329 15.72 -12.94 -20.72
C GLN A 329 14.50 -13.67 -20.17
N ALA A 330 13.57 -12.95 -19.54
CA ALA A 330 12.37 -13.56 -18.97
C ALA A 330 11.42 -14.12 -20.05
N LEU A 331 11.29 -13.45 -21.20
CA LEU A 331 10.54 -13.97 -22.35
C LEU A 331 11.13 -15.29 -22.86
N GLU A 332 12.46 -15.39 -22.94
CA GLU A 332 13.17 -16.62 -23.33
C GLU A 332 12.99 -17.73 -22.28
N ASP A 333 13.23 -17.42 -21.00
CA ASP A 333 13.16 -18.39 -19.89
C ASP A 333 11.75 -18.97 -19.72
N HIS A 334 10.71 -18.15 -19.91
CA HIS A 334 9.30 -18.55 -19.80
C HIS A 334 8.67 -18.99 -21.13
N THR A 335 9.41 -18.95 -22.24
CA THR A 335 8.92 -19.33 -23.58
C THR A 335 7.63 -18.59 -23.96
N VAL A 336 7.60 -17.28 -23.69
CA VAL A 336 6.43 -16.44 -23.95
C VAL A 336 6.40 -16.06 -25.44
N VAL A 337 5.30 -16.40 -26.12
CA VAL A 337 5.04 -16.00 -27.51
C VAL A 337 4.03 -14.86 -27.50
N LEU A 338 4.45 -13.66 -27.94
CA LEU A 338 3.63 -12.44 -27.85
C LEU A 338 2.29 -12.56 -28.58
N THR A 339 2.27 -13.24 -29.72
CA THR A 339 1.05 -13.44 -30.52
C THR A 339 0.02 -14.37 -29.88
N ASP A 340 0.46 -15.19 -28.91
CA ASP A 340 -0.41 -16.16 -28.23
C ASP A 340 -1.01 -15.57 -26.95
N LEU A 341 -0.61 -14.36 -26.56
CA LEU A 341 -1.16 -13.66 -25.40
C LEU A 341 -2.59 -13.22 -25.69
N THR A 342 -3.57 -13.82 -25.03
CA THR A 342 -4.98 -13.37 -25.04
C THR A 342 -5.38 -12.64 -23.76
N GLU A 343 -4.68 -12.95 -22.67
CA GLU A 343 -4.88 -12.38 -21.34
C GLU A 343 -3.56 -11.82 -20.82
N MET A 344 -3.60 -11.18 -19.64
CA MET A 344 -2.39 -10.75 -18.98
C MET A 344 -1.54 -11.94 -18.55
N ALA A 345 -0.22 -11.84 -18.76
CA ALA A 345 0.78 -12.73 -18.20
C ALA A 345 1.65 -11.97 -17.18
N GLU A 346 1.86 -12.57 -16.03
CA GLU A 346 2.75 -12.07 -14.98
C GLU A 346 3.80 -13.13 -14.62
N PHE A 347 5.04 -12.71 -14.47
CA PHE A 347 6.12 -13.56 -13.98
C PHE A 347 7.18 -12.73 -13.25
N SER A 348 7.96 -13.39 -12.40
CA SER A 348 9.07 -12.78 -11.69
C SER A 348 10.40 -13.31 -12.21
N GLN A 349 11.33 -12.42 -12.56
CA GLN A 349 12.68 -12.77 -12.94
C GLN A 349 13.65 -12.44 -11.80
N PHE A 350 14.53 -13.38 -11.44
CA PHE A 350 15.59 -13.12 -10.47
C PHE A 350 16.91 -12.94 -11.18
N ASP A 351 17.48 -11.74 -11.11
CA ASP A 351 18.79 -11.48 -11.67
C ASP A 351 19.88 -11.94 -10.69
N THR A 352 20.67 -12.91 -11.14
CA THR A 352 21.76 -13.48 -10.34
C THR A 352 22.96 -12.53 -10.15
N VAL A 353 23.10 -11.51 -10.99
CA VAL A 353 24.18 -10.53 -10.96
C VAL A 353 23.86 -9.42 -9.95
N THR A 354 22.73 -8.74 -10.12
CA THR A 354 22.28 -7.69 -9.19
C THR A 354 21.75 -8.26 -7.87
N LYS A 355 21.34 -9.53 -7.86
CA LYS A 355 20.62 -10.21 -6.75
C LYS A 355 19.28 -9.56 -6.44
N GLU A 356 18.68 -8.93 -7.43
CA GLU A 356 17.38 -8.30 -7.34
C GLU A 356 16.34 -9.13 -8.10
N ARG A 357 15.10 -9.04 -7.63
CA ARG A 357 13.94 -9.63 -8.29
C ARG A 357 13.21 -8.54 -9.06
N TYR A 358 12.75 -8.88 -10.25
CA TYR A 358 11.97 -8.02 -11.12
C TYR A 358 10.60 -8.67 -11.35
N TYR A 359 9.56 -7.85 -11.28
CA TYR A 359 8.20 -8.24 -11.62
C TYR A 359 7.91 -7.75 -13.02
N ILE A 360 7.47 -8.67 -13.88
CA ILE A 360 7.18 -8.41 -15.28
C ILE A 360 5.73 -8.77 -15.55
N ALA A 361 5.01 -7.81 -16.09
CA ALA A 361 3.62 -7.92 -16.47
C ALA A 361 3.49 -7.58 -17.95
N MET A 362 2.71 -8.36 -18.70
CA MET A 362 2.51 -8.15 -20.13
C MET A 362 1.06 -8.42 -20.51
N SER A 363 0.52 -7.62 -21.41
CA SER A 363 -0.85 -7.79 -21.88
C SER A 363 -1.03 -7.21 -23.28
N PRO A 364 -1.91 -7.79 -24.13
CA PRO A 364 -2.28 -7.19 -25.39
C PRO A 364 -2.89 -5.81 -25.17
N LEU A 365 -2.45 -4.84 -25.97
CA LEU A 365 -3.01 -3.48 -25.97
C LEU A 365 -4.42 -3.45 -26.60
N GLY A 366 -4.80 -4.52 -27.31
CA GLY A 366 -6.09 -4.64 -28.00
C GLY A 366 -6.17 -3.90 -29.34
N ARG A 367 -5.06 -3.28 -29.77
CA ARG A 367 -4.90 -2.61 -31.06
C ARG A 367 -3.53 -2.94 -31.64
N LEU A 368 -3.41 -2.88 -32.97
CA LEU A 368 -2.13 -2.97 -33.70
C LEU A 368 -1.34 -4.27 -33.52
N ASP A 369 -1.94 -5.32 -32.96
CA ASP A 369 -1.24 -6.53 -32.49
C ASP A 369 -0.06 -6.22 -31.56
N TRP A 370 -0.15 -5.09 -30.84
CA TRP A 370 0.89 -4.64 -29.91
C TRP A 370 0.66 -5.17 -28.51
N THR A 371 1.76 -5.45 -27.84
CA THR A 371 1.78 -5.88 -26.44
C THR A 371 2.38 -4.77 -25.59
N ILE A 372 1.66 -4.33 -24.56
CA ILE A 372 2.23 -3.47 -23.52
C ILE A 372 2.80 -4.35 -22.43
N GLY A 373 3.95 -3.93 -21.90
CA GLY A 373 4.60 -4.59 -20.79
C GLY A 373 5.13 -3.60 -19.76
N SER A 374 5.40 -4.14 -18.58
CA SER A 374 5.98 -3.45 -17.45
C SER A 374 7.07 -4.31 -16.86
N VAL A 375 8.18 -3.68 -16.47
CA VAL A 375 9.20 -4.30 -15.64
C VAL A 375 9.51 -3.40 -14.45
N THR A 376 9.27 -3.93 -13.25
CA THR A 376 9.46 -3.17 -12.01
C THR A 376 10.38 -3.95 -11.06
N PRO A 377 11.48 -3.36 -10.60
CA PRO A 377 12.32 -3.96 -9.56
C PRO A 377 11.57 -4.09 -8.22
N GLU A 378 11.83 -5.15 -7.46
CA GLU A 378 11.19 -5.41 -6.16
C GLU A 378 11.47 -4.29 -5.13
N ASP A 379 12.64 -3.64 -5.22
CA ASP A 379 13.04 -2.60 -4.29
C ASP A 379 12.14 -1.35 -4.35
N VAL A 380 11.52 -1.06 -5.51
CA VAL A 380 10.55 0.03 -5.69
C VAL A 380 9.37 -0.16 -4.74
N PHE A 381 8.83 -1.38 -4.67
CA PHE A 381 7.73 -1.71 -3.76
C PHE A 381 8.19 -1.79 -2.31
N LEU A 382 9.40 -2.31 -2.07
CA LEU A 382 9.95 -2.47 -0.73
C LEU A 382 10.52 -1.16 -0.16
N ALA A 383 10.72 -0.10 -0.94
CA ALA A 383 11.35 1.13 -0.49
C ALA A 383 10.60 1.77 0.68
N ALA A 384 9.26 1.81 0.60
CA ALA A 384 8.39 2.28 1.67
C ALA A 384 8.43 1.33 2.88
N VAL A 385 8.35 0.02 2.64
CA VAL A 385 8.38 -1.02 3.68
C VAL A 385 9.69 -1.00 4.46
N ASN A 386 10.82 -0.95 3.77
CA ASN A 386 12.16 -0.98 4.36
C ASN A 386 12.45 0.30 5.16
N ARG A 387 11.97 1.46 4.70
CA ARG A 387 12.05 2.71 5.47
C ARG A 387 11.31 2.59 6.81
N ASN A 388 10.12 2.03 6.81
CA ASN A 388 9.32 1.83 8.01
C ASN A 388 9.90 0.73 8.91
N GLN A 389 10.42 -0.37 8.33
CA GLN A 389 11.11 -1.42 9.08
C GLN A 389 12.35 -0.89 9.81
N ARG A 390 13.17 -0.05 9.17
CA ARG A 390 14.34 0.56 9.83
C ARG A 390 13.94 1.45 11.00
N ARG A 391 12.87 2.25 10.87
CA ARG A 391 12.33 3.07 11.96
C ARG A 391 11.81 2.21 13.11
N LEU A 392 11.06 1.15 12.79
CA LEU A 392 10.51 0.24 13.79
C LEU A 392 11.61 -0.53 14.53
N LEU A 393 12.66 -0.98 13.82
CA LEU A 393 13.84 -1.58 14.45
C LEU A 393 14.53 -0.62 15.41
N LEU A 394 14.68 0.66 15.04
CA LEU A 394 15.24 1.68 15.93
C LEU A 394 14.37 1.87 17.18
N ILE A 395 13.05 1.94 17.03
CA ILE A 395 12.11 2.06 18.16
C ILE A 395 12.22 0.84 19.08
N ILE A 396 12.22 -0.37 18.53
CA ILE A 396 12.41 -1.62 19.31
C ILE A 396 13.73 -1.57 20.06
N LEU A 397 14.82 -1.15 19.40
CA LEU A 397 16.15 -1.11 20.01
C LEU A 397 16.21 -0.08 21.16
N VAL A 398 15.54 1.07 21.01
CA VAL A 398 15.38 2.07 22.07
C VAL A 398 14.54 1.53 23.23
N LEU A 399 13.38 0.91 22.96
CA LEU A 399 12.52 0.33 23.99
C LEU A 399 13.20 -0.82 24.73
N LEU A 400 13.95 -1.67 24.02
CA LEU A 400 14.70 -2.77 24.60
C LEU A 400 15.88 -2.26 25.43
N GLY A 401 16.60 -1.24 24.96
CA GLY A 401 17.61 -0.55 25.76
C GLY A 401 17.02 0.08 27.03
N GLY A 402 15.87 0.75 26.91
CA GLY A 402 15.14 1.34 28.03
C GLY A 402 14.65 0.31 29.05
N SER A 403 14.08 -0.81 28.59
CA SER A 403 13.59 -1.88 29.48
C SER A 403 14.72 -2.54 30.25
N VAL A 404 15.89 -2.70 29.63
CA VAL A 404 17.10 -3.19 30.31
C VAL A 404 17.53 -2.24 31.42
N ILE A 405 17.52 -0.93 31.18
CA ILE A 405 17.87 0.07 32.19
C ILE A 405 16.87 0.04 33.35
N VAL A 406 15.57 -0.01 33.05
CA VAL A 406 14.50 -0.06 34.06
C VAL A 406 14.59 -1.35 34.89
N LEU A 407 14.72 -2.51 34.25
CA LEU A 407 14.86 -3.79 34.95
C LEU A 407 16.13 -3.85 35.78
N TRP A 408 17.22 -3.26 35.31
CA TRP A 408 18.44 -3.13 36.09
C TRP A 408 18.22 -2.29 37.34
N GLN A 409 17.55 -1.14 37.24
CA GLN A 409 17.23 -0.30 38.41
C GLN A 409 16.26 -0.98 39.39
N ILE A 410 15.22 -1.65 38.89
CA ILE A 410 14.23 -2.35 39.72
C ILE A 410 14.88 -3.55 40.43
N SER A 411 15.66 -4.36 39.70
CA SER A 411 16.34 -5.53 40.27
C SER A 411 17.32 -5.13 41.38
N ASP A 412 18.06 -4.03 41.18
CA ASP A 412 18.98 -3.51 42.19
C ASP A 412 18.26 -3.11 43.48
N ARG A 413 17.12 -2.42 43.37
CA ARG A 413 16.36 -1.93 44.53
C ARG A 413 15.49 -2.97 45.22
N LEU A 414 14.81 -3.84 44.46
CA LEU A 414 13.79 -4.74 45.00
C LEU A 414 14.32 -6.11 45.39
N LEU A 415 15.39 -6.60 44.74
CA LEU A 415 15.90 -7.95 44.93
C LEU A 415 17.33 -7.92 45.47
N ILE A 416 18.26 -7.31 44.74
CA ILE A 416 19.69 -7.46 45.01
C ILE A 416 20.10 -6.72 46.29
N GLY A 417 19.69 -5.46 46.46
CA GLY A 417 20.00 -4.67 47.65
C GLY A 417 19.57 -5.36 48.96
N PRO A 418 18.30 -5.78 49.09
CA PRO A 418 17.81 -6.52 50.26
C PRO A 418 18.51 -7.86 50.52
N ILE A 419 18.82 -8.63 49.48
CA ILE A 419 19.55 -9.89 49.63
C ILE A 419 20.98 -9.63 50.14
N MET A 420 21.63 -8.59 49.61
CA MET A 420 22.97 -8.21 50.04
C MET A 420 22.97 -7.65 51.47
N SER A 421 21.98 -6.88 51.90
CA SER A 421 21.90 -6.38 53.28
C SER A 421 21.78 -7.52 54.30
N VAL A 422 20.98 -8.55 54.01
CA VAL A 422 20.88 -9.77 54.83
C VAL A 422 22.20 -10.55 54.84
N SER A 423 22.85 -10.69 53.68
CA SER A 423 24.16 -11.33 53.57
C SER A 423 25.25 -10.58 54.36
N ASP A 424 25.27 -9.26 54.26
CA ASP A 424 26.24 -8.39 54.94
C ASP A 424 26.00 -8.39 56.46
N ALA A 425 24.74 -8.40 56.89
CA ALA A 425 24.35 -8.57 58.29
C ALA A 425 24.81 -9.91 58.86
N ALA A 426 24.65 -11.00 58.11
CA ALA A 426 25.14 -12.31 58.52
C ALA A 426 26.67 -12.32 58.65
N ALA A 427 27.39 -11.70 57.72
CA ALA A 427 28.84 -11.57 57.78
C ALA A 427 29.32 -10.67 58.94
N ALA A 428 28.60 -9.59 59.24
CA ALA A 428 28.90 -8.72 60.38
C ALA A 428 28.69 -9.45 61.72
N MET A 429 27.70 -10.35 61.79
CA MET A 429 27.46 -11.19 62.96
C MET A 429 28.57 -12.23 63.17
N GLU A 430 29.08 -12.84 62.11
CA GLU A 430 30.25 -13.74 62.18
C GLU A 430 31.47 -13.05 62.79
N ASN A 431 31.64 -11.75 62.49
CA ASN A 431 32.76 -10.94 62.98
C ASN A 431 32.47 -10.23 64.33
N GLY A 432 31.29 -10.40 64.92
CA GLY A 432 30.91 -9.78 66.19
C GLY A 432 30.60 -8.28 66.13
N GLU A 433 30.37 -7.71 64.94
CA GLU A 433 30.15 -6.28 64.70
C GLU A 433 28.70 -5.94 64.34
N PHE A 434 27.76 -6.85 64.64
CA PHE A 434 26.38 -6.68 64.21
C PHE A 434 25.64 -5.56 64.96
N HIS A 435 25.02 -4.67 64.19
CA HIS A 435 24.17 -3.59 64.71
C HIS A 435 22.71 -3.84 64.31
N SER A 436 21.80 -3.82 65.28
CA SER A 436 20.37 -4.10 65.08
C SER A 436 19.68 -3.16 64.09
N ALA A 437 20.25 -1.98 63.82
CA ALA A 437 19.74 -1.03 62.83
C ALA A 437 20.04 -1.40 61.36
N ALA A 438 21.00 -2.31 61.11
CA ALA A 438 21.46 -2.63 59.75
C ALA A 438 20.39 -3.29 58.87
N LEU A 439 19.42 -3.99 59.47
CA LEU A 439 18.34 -4.67 58.77
C LEU A 439 16.97 -3.99 58.90
N ALA A 440 16.88 -2.88 59.66
CA ALA A 440 15.60 -2.26 59.99
C ALA A 440 14.78 -1.82 58.77
N GLN A 441 15.46 -1.42 57.68
CA GLN A 441 14.79 -1.03 56.43
C GLN A 441 14.31 -2.24 55.61
N THR A 442 15.04 -3.36 55.66
CA THR A 442 14.66 -4.59 54.96
C THR A 442 13.57 -5.34 55.72
N ALA A 443 13.60 -5.34 57.06
CA ALA A 443 12.61 -5.98 57.92
C ALA A 443 11.21 -5.34 57.88
N GLN A 444 11.07 -4.12 57.33
CA GLN A 444 9.77 -3.47 57.10
C GLN A 444 9.04 -3.98 55.86
N ARG A 445 9.66 -4.84 55.05
CA ARG A 445 9.01 -5.43 53.88
C ARG A 445 8.00 -6.49 54.31
N GLU A 446 6.90 -6.61 53.58
CA GLU A 446 5.85 -7.60 53.84
C GLU A 446 6.05 -8.92 53.10
N ASP A 447 7.19 -9.09 52.41
CA ASP A 447 7.53 -10.27 51.63
C ASP A 447 8.48 -11.23 52.39
N GLU A 448 8.85 -12.35 51.76
CA GLU A 448 9.72 -13.37 52.35
C GLU A 448 11.10 -12.82 52.72
N LEU A 449 11.58 -11.78 52.03
CA LEU A 449 12.84 -11.11 52.35
C LEU A 449 12.71 -10.25 53.61
N GLY A 450 11.57 -9.58 53.80
CA GLY A 450 11.25 -8.90 55.05
C GLY A 450 11.12 -9.85 56.23
N GLN A 451 10.36 -10.94 56.04
CA GLN A 451 10.22 -11.99 57.06
C GLN A 451 11.58 -12.61 57.41
N LEU A 452 12.44 -12.87 56.42
CA LEU A 452 13.79 -13.37 56.66
C LEU A 452 14.64 -12.36 57.44
N ALA A 453 14.59 -11.08 57.09
CA ALA A 453 15.32 -10.02 57.79
C ALA A 453 14.83 -9.85 59.24
N GLU A 454 13.53 -9.93 59.49
CA GLU A 454 12.93 -9.88 60.83
C GLU A 454 13.39 -11.07 61.69
N VAL A 455 13.33 -12.30 61.15
CA VAL A 455 13.83 -13.49 61.85
C VAL A 455 15.32 -13.36 62.14
N PHE A 456 16.12 -12.87 61.20
CA PHE A 456 17.56 -12.64 61.39
C PHE A 456 17.84 -11.59 62.48
N GLN A 457 17.08 -10.50 62.49
CA GLN A 457 17.19 -9.43 63.48
C GLN A 457 16.80 -9.92 64.88
N ASN A 458 15.73 -10.71 64.99
CA ASN A 458 15.31 -11.33 66.24
C ASN A 458 16.35 -12.35 66.75
N MET A 459 16.92 -13.17 65.86
CA MET A 459 18.02 -14.07 66.21
C MET A 459 19.24 -13.30 66.71
N ALA A 460 19.60 -12.20 66.04
CA ALA A 460 20.71 -11.35 66.43
C ALA A 460 20.54 -10.76 67.83
N ALA A 461 19.34 -10.25 68.14
CA ALA A 461 19.00 -9.69 69.44
C ALA A 461 19.12 -10.75 70.55
N VAL A 462 18.57 -11.95 70.31
CA VAL A 462 18.67 -13.07 71.26
C VAL A 462 20.12 -13.49 71.50
N ILE A 463 20.96 -13.51 70.46
CA ILE A 463 22.38 -13.85 70.59
C ILE A 463 23.14 -12.76 71.37
N GLY A 464 22.92 -11.48 71.05
CA GLY A 464 23.56 -10.36 71.74
C GLY A 464 23.18 -10.27 73.23
N ASP A 465 21.90 -10.42 73.55
CA ASP A 465 21.41 -10.45 74.94
C ASP A 465 21.99 -11.64 75.70
N ARG A 466 22.13 -12.79 75.02
CA ARG A 466 22.71 -13.99 75.61
C ARG A 466 24.19 -13.81 75.92
N GLU A 467 24.97 -13.21 75.03
CA GLU A 467 26.39 -12.88 75.26
C GLU A 467 26.56 -11.88 76.40
N GLN A 468 25.75 -10.82 76.47
CA GLN A 468 25.79 -9.87 77.59
C GLN A 468 25.42 -10.54 78.92
N SER A 469 24.41 -11.40 78.95
CA SER A 469 24.06 -12.13 80.18
C SER A 469 25.15 -13.12 80.60
N LEU A 470 25.85 -13.73 79.63
CA LEU A 470 26.99 -14.62 79.90
C LEU A 470 28.18 -13.84 80.43
N MET A 471 28.46 -12.64 79.89
CA MET A 471 29.50 -11.76 80.42
C MET A 471 29.15 -11.28 81.83
N ALA A 472 27.90 -10.88 82.08
CA ALA A 472 27.43 -10.48 83.41
C ALA A 472 27.50 -11.64 84.42
N GLN A 473 27.16 -12.87 84.02
CA GLN A 473 27.29 -14.07 84.86
C GLN A 473 28.75 -14.46 85.10
N LEU A 474 29.63 -14.30 84.10
CA LEU A 474 31.08 -14.50 84.26
C LEU A 474 31.72 -13.44 85.16
N GLU A 475 31.21 -12.21 85.15
CA GLU A 475 31.64 -11.11 86.01
C GLU A 475 31.14 -11.30 87.45
N ASP A 476 29.88 -11.73 87.63
CA ASP A 476 29.32 -12.12 88.93
C ASP A 476 30.03 -13.35 89.54
N LEU A 477 30.35 -14.36 88.72
CA LEU A 477 31.15 -15.53 89.15
C LEU A 477 32.61 -15.16 89.45
N ARG A 478 33.15 -14.14 88.79
CA ARG A 478 34.51 -13.63 89.04
C ARG A 478 34.58 -12.81 90.33
N ASP A 479 33.54 -12.05 90.65
CA ASP A 479 33.42 -11.30 91.91
C ASP A 479 33.07 -12.20 93.11
N HIS A 480 32.36 -13.32 92.91
CA HIS A 480 32.01 -14.29 93.96
C HIS A 480 33.03 -15.42 94.15
N GLY A 481 34.23 -15.31 93.58
CA GLY A 481 35.28 -16.31 93.67
C GLY A 481 36.03 -16.36 95.01
N THR A 482 35.39 -16.75 96.11
CA THR A 482 36.12 -17.47 97.19
C THR A 482 36.02 -18.97 96.97
N GLY A 483 37.04 -19.49 96.30
CA GLY A 483 37.57 -20.85 96.41
C GLY A 483 36.58 -22.01 96.49
N MET A 484 36.21 -22.60 95.35
CA MET A 484 36.00 -24.04 95.22
C MET A 484 36.48 -24.55 93.85
N ALA A 485 37.05 -25.74 93.85
CA ALA A 485 37.85 -26.33 92.79
C ALA A 485 37.04 -26.63 91.50
N GLY A 486 37.68 -26.36 90.35
CA GLY A 486 37.12 -26.42 89.00
C GLY A 486 36.66 -27.80 88.48
N SER A 487 36.64 -28.86 89.29
CA SER A 487 36.20 -30.19 88.86
C SER A 487 34.70 -30.47 89.09
N GLN A 488 34.01 -29.70 89.94
CA GLN A 488 32.57 -29.89 90.17
C GLN A 488 31.69 -29.03 89.25
N LEU A 489 32.20 -27.89 88.76
CA LEU A 489 31.46 -27.02 87.84
C LEU A 489 31.35 -27.62 86.43
N GLU A 490 32.38 -28.34 85.97
CA GLU A 490 32.41 -28.94 84.65
C GLU A 490 31.39 -30.10 84.54
N VAL A 491 31.24 -30.89 85.60
CA VAL A 491 30.24 -31.98 85.66
C VAL A 491 28.81 -31.44 85.70
N ALA A 492 28.55 -30.37 86.45
CA ALA A 492 27.24 -29.71 86.49
C ALA A 492 26.88 -29.03 85.15
N TYR A 493 27.87 -28.45 84.48
CA TYR A 493 27.71 -27.83 83.15
C TYR A 493 27.38 -28.87 82.07
N TYR A 494 28.08 -30.02 82.06
CA TYR A 494 27.80 -31.11 81.12
C TYR A 494 26.47 -31.84 81.42
N GLN A 495 26.05 -31.94 82.68
CA GLN A 495 24.74 -32.49 83.06
C GLN A 495 23.57 -31.56 82.67
N ALA A 496 23.72 -30.24 82.81
CA ALA A 496 22.72 -29.28 82.35
C ALA A 496 22.59 -29.23 80.82
N LEU A 497 23.70 -29.45 80.09
CA LEU A 497 23.72 -29.55 78.63
C LEU A 497 23.04 -30.84 78.12
N THR A 498 23.18 -31.97 78.82
CA THR A 498 22.51 -33.23 78.43
C THR A 498 21.01 -33.22 78.76
N GLU A 499 20.57 -32.59 79.86
CA GLU A 499 19.14 -32.38 80.13
C GLU A 499 18.49 -31.40 79.14
N ARG A 500 19.21 -30.34 78.71
CA ARG A 500 18.71 -29.38 77.72
C ARG A 500 18.69 -29.96 76.30
N ALA A 501 19.65 -30.82 75.95
CA ALA A 501 19.63 -31.60 74.71
C ALA A 501 18.51 -32.67 74.71
N ALA A 502 18.15 -33.22 75.88
CA ALA A 502 17.00 -34.13 76.01
C ALA A 502 15.65 -33.40 75.89
N ARG A 503 15.53 -32.17 76.40
CA ARG A 503 14.32 -31.32 76.22
C ARG A 503 14.15 -30.84 74.79
N LEU A 504 15.24 -30.56 74.07
CA LEU A 504 15.19 -30.18 72.64
C LEU A 504 14.93 -31.39 71.72
N ARG A 505 15.28 -32.62 72.14
CA ARG A 505 14.89 -33.87 71.46
C ARG A 505 13.45 -34.32 71.75
N ALA A 506 12.83 -33.80 72.80
CA ALA A 506 11.41 -34.04 73.13
C ALA A 506 10.46 -33.01 72.47
N ALA A 507 11.00 -32.00 71.79
CA ALA A 507 10.26 -31.04 70.97
C ALA A 507 10.52 -31.32 69.48
N THR A 508 10.09 -32.49 69.01
CA THR A 508 10.03 -32.76 67.57
C THR A 508 8.76 -32.10 67.01
N PRO A 509 8.84 -31.34 65.91
CA PRO A 509 7.66 -30.80 65.24
C PRO A 509 6.81 -31.96 64.72
N SER A 510 5.56 -32.04 65.19
CA SER A 510 4.54 -32.85 64.56
C SER A 510 4.28 -32.29 63.16
N GLN A 511 4.54 -33.11 62.15
CA GLN A 511 3.90 -33.14 60.84
C GLN A 511 2.88 -32.01 60.59
N ALA A 512 3.31 -30.93 59.95
CA ALA A 512 2.41 -30.17 59.09
C ALA A 512 2.18 -31.06 57.85
N GLN A 513 1.13 -31.86 57.92
CA GLN A 513 0.52 -32.48 56.75
C GLN A 513 0.27 -31.38 55.72
N PHE A 514 0.88 -31.52 54.55
CA PHE A 514 0.30 -30.96 53.33
C PHE A 514 -1.16 -31.40 53.27
N PRO A 515 -2.11 -30.50 52.99
CA PRO A 515 -3.49 -30.90 52.80
C PRO A 515 -3.55 -31.92 51.64
N PRO A 516 -4.44 -32.91 51.72
CA PRO A 516 -4.62 -33.88 50.64
C PRO A 516 -4.93 -33.16 49.33
N SER A 517 -4.51 -33.78 48.23
CA SER A 517 -4.62 -33.37 46.83
C SER A 517 -6.05 -33.24 46.29
N ASP A 518 -7.03 -32.93 47.13
CA ASP A 518 -8.45 -32.81 46.76
C ASP A 518 -8.96 -31.37 46.64
N SER A 519 -8.08 -30.36 46.74
CA SER A 519 -8.48 -28.95 46.65
C SER A 519 -8.01 -28.20 45.41
N LEU A 520 -7.08 -28.74 44.60
CA LEU A 520 -6.80 -28.16 43.27
C LEU A 520 -7.81 -28.65 42.24
N SER A 521 -8.31 -29.88 42.33
CA SER A 521 -9.39 -30.37 41.49
C SER A 521 -10.73 -29.73 41.84
N ALA A 522 -11.03 -29.44 43.11
CA ALA A 522 -12.23 -28.69 43.51
C ALA A 522 -12.13 -27.18 43.26
N TYR A 523 -10.95 -26.57 43.41
CA TYR A 523 -10.70 -25.16 43.06
C TYR A 523 -10.64 -24.95 41.54
N TYR A 524 -10.01 -25.84 40.76
CA TYR A 524 -10.09 -25.83 39.30
C TYR A 524 -11.48 -26.23 38.79
N ARG A 525 -12.21 -27.15 39.44
CA ARG A 525 -13.60 -27.49 39.05
C ARG A 525 -14.55 -26.35 39.40
N ALA A 526 -14.35 -25.62 40.50
CA ALA A 526 -15.06 -24.40 40.82
C ALA A 526 -14.64 -23.21 39.92
N LEU A 527 -13.38 -23.08 39.50
CA LEU A 527 -12.95 -22.07 38.52
C LEU A 527 -13.39 -22.41 37.10
N LYS A 528 -13.49 -23.70 36.75
CA LYS A 528 -14.00 -24.19 35.47
C LYS A 528 -15.53 -24.13 35.44
N GLU A 529 -16.24 -24.43 36.53
CA GLU A 529 -17.68 -24.17 36.70
C GLU A 529 -17.98 -22.67 36.78
N ARG A 530 -17.09 -21.82 37.33
CA ARG A 530 -17.28 -20.36 37.35
C ARG A 530 -16.93 -19.71 36.01
N ALA A 531 -15.94 -20.24 35.28
CA ALA A 531 -15.64 -19.86 33.89
C ALA A 531 -16.67 -20.42 32.88
N GLU A 532 -17.28 -21.58 33.15
CA GLU A 532 -18.40 -22.14 32.37
C GLU A 532 -19.73 -21.48 32.76
N SER A 533 -19.93 -21.03 34.00
CA SER A 533 -21.13 -20.27 34.43
C SER A 533 -21.14 -18.81 33.98
N VAL A 534 -19.98 -18.23 33.65
CA VAL A 534 -19.91 -16.92 32.95
C VAL A 534 -20.07 -17.11 31.43
N ARG A 535 -19.82 -18.32 30.91
CA ARG A 535 -20.05 -18.69 29.50
C ARG A 535 -21.47 -19.20 29.21
N SER A 536 -22.35 -19.26 30.22
CA SER A 536 -23.71 -19.77 30.05
C SER A 536 -24.80 -18.99 30.80
N THR A 537 -24.67 -17.68 30.97
CA THR A 537 -25.91 -16.88 30.91
C THR A 537 -26.27 -16.80 29.45
N ARG A 538 -27.00 -17.83 28.96
CA ARG A 538 -27.78 -17.74 27.73
C ARG A 538 -28.75 -16.58 27.95
N ILE A 539 -28.28 -15.40 27.62
CA ILE A 539 -29.16 -14.32 27.27
C ILE A 539 -29.90 -14.83 26.04
N SER A 540 -31.23 -14.76 26.10
CA SER A 540 -32.06 -15.32 25.05
C SER A 540 -31.64 -14.69 23.71
N GLY A 541 -31.57 -15.47 22.63
CA GLY A 541 -31.39 -14.90 21.29
C GLY A 541 -32.38 -13.76 21.03
N ALA A 542 -33.54 -13.79 21.69
CA ALA A 542 -34.53 -12.73 21.67
C ALA A 542 -34.06 -11.37 22.24
N GLU A 543 -33.20 -11.33 23.27
CA GLU A 543 -32.66 -10.07 23.80
C GLU A 543 -31.64 -9.43 22.83
N VAL A 544 -30.81 -10.25 22.17
CA VAL A 544 -29.89 -9.76 21.14
C VAL A 544 -30.65 -9.38 19.87
N GLU A 545 -31.64 -10.17 19.46
CA GLU A 545 -32.55 -9.83 18.37
C GLU A 545 -33.26 -8.49 18.63
N GLN A 546 -33.75 -8.26 19.87
CA GLN A 546 -34.41 -7.01 20.23
C GLN A 546 -33.44 -5.82 20.22
N LEU A 547 -32.19 -6.04 20.65
CA LEU A 547 -31.14 -5.03 20.59
C LEU A 547 -30.76 -4.69 19.15
N LEU A 548 -30.57 -5.69 18.28
CA LEU A 548 -30.25 -5.47 16.87
C LEU A 548 -31.40 -4.76 16.15
N ARG A 549 -32.67 -5.01 16.51
CA ARG A 549 -33.84 -4.31 15.97
C ARG A 549 -33.92 -2.82 16.33
N SER A 550 -33.05 -2.30 17.20
CA SER A 550 -33.01 -0.86 17.46
C SER A 550 -32.53 -0.07 16.24
N GLU A 551 -31.78 -0.71 15.33
CA GLU A 551 -31.32 -0.13 14.08
C GLU A 551 -32.31 -0.44 12.95
N ALA A 552 -32.75 0.59 12.23
CA ALA A 552 -33.77 0.46 11.19
C ALA A 552 -33.39 -0.56 10.10
N TYR A 553 -32.12 -0.59 9.69
CA TYR A 553 -31.62 -1.50 8.65
C TYR A 553 -31.48 -2.96 9.12
N LEU A 554 -31.29 -3.18 10.42
CA LEU A 554 -31.32 -4.52 11.00
C LEU A 554 -32.75 -4.98 11.26
N ALA A 555 -33.66 -4.06 11.60
CA ALA A 555 -35.08 -4.35 11.75
C ALA A 555 -35.75 -4.77 10.43
N SER A 556 -35.21 -4.35 9.28
CA SER A 556 -35.66 -4.77 7.95
C SER A 556 -35.19 -6.17 7.52
N LEU A 557 -34.31 -6.82 8.30
CA LEU A 557 -33.86 -8.18 7.99
C LEU A 557 -34.96 -9.21 8.30
N PRO A 558 -35.04 -10.31 7.54
CA PRO A 558 -35.87 -11.45 7.88
C PRO A 558 -35.54 -12.00 9.26
N ASP A 559 -36.56 -12.47 10.00
CA ASP A 559 -36.39 -12.98 11.36
C ASP A 559 -35.38 -14.13 11.47
N GLY A 560 -35.20 -14.91 10.40
CA GLY A 560 -34.20 -15.98 10.33
C GLY A 560 -32.77 -15.44 10.35
N ASP A 561 -32.50 -14.42 9.56
CA ASP A 561 -31.18 -13.83 9.38
C ASP A 561 -30.78 -12.99 10.59
N LEU A 562 -31.74 -12.26 11.17
CA LEU A 562 -31.52 -11.54 12.43
C LEU A 562 -31.20 -12.51 13.57
N ARG A 563 -31.87 -13.67 13.61
CA ARG A 563 -31.60 -14.72 14.59
C ARG A 563 -30.23 -15.36 14.37
N GLU A 564 -29.79 -15.47 13.12
CA GLU A 564 -28.44 -15.92 12.79
C GLU A 564 -27.37 -14.93 13.28
N LEU A 565 -27.54 -13.62 13.03
CA LEU A 565 -26.69 -12.57 13.59
C LEU A 565 -26.65 -12.63 15.12
N ALA A 566 -27.82 -12.73 15.75
CA ALA A 566 -27.95 -12.79 17.20
C ALA A 566 -27.26 -14.02 17.81
N ASN A 567 -27.34 -15.17 17.15
CA ASN A 567 -26.70 -16.41 17.60
C ASN A 567 -25.19 -16.43 17.38
N GLY A 568 -24.70 -15.73 16.34
CA GLY A 568 -23.27 -15.61 16.07
C GLY A 568 -22.56 -14.54 16.91
N ALA A 569 -23.30 -13.62 17.53
CA ALA A 569 -22.73 -12.55 18.33
C ALA A 569 -22.09 -13.05 19.64
N GLN A 570 -20.87 -12.60 19.91
CA GLN A 570 -20.14 -12.92 21.13
C GLN A 570 -20.38 -11.86 22.20
N ARG A 571 -20.80 -12.26 23.39
CA ARG A 571 -20.94 -11.37 24.54
C ARG A 571 -19.57 -11.11 25.18
N VAL A 572 -19.15 -9.85 25.23
CA VAL A 572 -17.90 -9.40 25.86
C VAL A 572 -18.19 -8.33 26.90
N VAL A 573 -17.46 -8.35 28.01
CA VAL A 573 -17.56 -7.35 29.08
C VAL A 573 -16.27 -6.56 29.12
N TYR A 574 -16.39 -5.25 28.94
CA TYR A 574 -15.30 -4.29 29.07
C TYR A 574 -15.42 -3.56 30.43
N GLY A 575 -14.28 -3.33 31.09
CA GLY A 575 -14.22 -2.46 32.27
C GLY A 575 -14.46 -1.00 31.90
N ALA A 576 -14.65 -0.12 32.87
CA ALA A 576 -14.72 1.33 32.62
C ALA A 576 -13.41 1.89 32.04
N HIS A 577 -13.49 2.83 31.11
CA HIS A 577 -12.35 3.47 30.41
C HIS A 577 -11.47 2.48 29.64
N ALA A 578 -12.06 1.38 29.17
CA ALA A 578 -11.39 0.39 28.35
C ALA A 578 -11.57 0.75 26.87
N GLU A 579 -10.46 0.75 26.14
CA GLU A 579 -10.42 0.92 24.70
C GLU A 579 -10.99 -0.32 23.99
N ILE A 580 -11.89 -0.09 23.04
CA ILE A 580 -12.53 -1.12 22.21
C ILE A 580 -11.81 -1.22 20.87
N PHE A 581 -11.52 -0.07 20.23
CA PHE A 581 -10.69 0.09 19.04
C PHE A 581 -10.21 1.54 18.89
N GLN A 582 -9.17 1.76 18.10
CA GLN A 582 -8.64 3.09 17.77
C GLN A 582 -9.05 3.53 16.37
N GLU A 583 -9.10 4.85 16.16
CA GLU A 583 -9.16 5.45 14.83
C GLU A 583 -7.99 4.93 13.97
N GLY A 584 -8.30 4.52 12.73
CA GLY A 584 -7.35 3.89 11.81
C GLY A 584 -7.25 2.36 11.89
N ASP A 585 -7.82 1.72 12.91
CA ASP A 585 -7.88 0.25 12.97
C ASP A 585 -8.71 -0.33 11.82
N THR A 586 -8.40 -1.53 11.36
CA THR A 586 -9.24 -2.22 10.37
C THR A 586 -10.61 -2.57 10.95
N ALA A 587 -11.69 -2.27 10.23
CA ALA A 587 -13.05 -2.58 10.67
C ALA A 587 -13.36 -4.09 10.55
N ASN A 588 -13.20 -4.82 11.66
CA ASN A 588 -13.31 -6.29 11.71
C ASN A 588 -14.56 -6.83 12.40
N ALA A 589 -15.37 -5.97 13.02
CA ALA A 589 -16.57 -6.37 13.75
C ALA A 589 -17.58 -5.22 13.92
N VAL A 590 -18.83 -5.56 14.23
CA VAL A 590 -19.88 -4.63 14.65
C VAL A 590 -20.22 -4.88 16.12
N TYR A 591 -20.54 -3.81 16.86
CA TYR A 591 -20.76 -3.86 18.29
C TYR A 591 -22.15 -3.36 18.65
N ALA A 592 -22.87 -4.10 19.47
CA ALA A 592 -24.15 -3.68 20.03
C ALA A 592 -24.05 -3.54 21.56
N ILE A 593 -24.47 -2.40 22.10
CA ILE A 593 -24.32 -2.07 23.52
C ILE A 593 -25.51 -2.63 24.30
N ALA A 594 -25.28 -3.69 25.06
CA ALA A 594 -26.31 -4.32 25.88
C ALA A 594 -26.53 -3.59 27.20
N GLN A 595 -25.45 -3.10 27.81
CA GLN A 595 -25.45 -2.41 29.10
C GLN A 595 -24.24 -1.49 29.18
N GLY A 596 -24.38 -0.31 29.78
CA GLY A 596 -23.31 0.68 29.91
C GLY A 596 -23.35 1.72 28.79
N SER A 597 -22.20 2.33 28.51
CA SER A 597 -22.07 3.37 27.48
C SER A 597 -20.67 3.41 26.87
N VAL A 598 -20.63 3.73 25.58
CA VAL A 598 -19.41 3.87 24.77
C VAL A 598 -19.28 5.31 24.31
N GLU A 599 -18.08 5.85 24.39
CA GLU A 599 -17.70 7.19 23.94
C GLU A 599 -16.89 7.07 22.66
N LEU A 600 -17.33 7.77 21.61
CA LEU A 600 -16.62 7.87 20.34
C LEU A 600 -15.77 9.14 20.33
N LEU A 601 -14.49 9.00 20.01
CA LEU A 601 -13.51 10.09 20.01
C LEU A 601 -12.87 10.22 18.63
N SER A 602 -12.54 11.43 18.20
CA SER A 602 -11.65 11.63 17.05
C SER A 602 -10.30 12.14 17.52
N THR A 603 -9.24 11.67 16.89
CA THR A 603 -7.86 12.12 17.14
C THR A 603 -7.64 13.59 16.77
N SER A 604 -8.56 14.19 16.01
CA SER A 604 -8.52 15.59 15.57
C SER A 604 -9.15 16.59 16.56
N GLN A 605 -9.92 16.11 17.55
CA GLN A 605 -10.64 16.96 18.51
C GLN A 605 -10.45 16.43 19.96
N ASP A 606 -10.09 17.31 20.89
CA ASP A 606 -9.91 16.99 22.32
C ASP A 606 -11.25 16.76 23.09
N VAL A 607 -12.38 16.63 22.37
CA VAL A 607 -13.73 16.50 22.92
C VAL A 607 -14.40 15.25 22.33
N PRO A 608 -15.10 14.43 23.14
CA PRO A 608 -15.83 13.27 22.64
C PRO A 608 -16.89 13.69 21.62
N LEU A 609 -16.86 13.05 20.44
CA LEU A 609 -17.80 13.31 19.34
C LEU A 609 -19.21 12.90 19.73
N ARG A 610 -19.35 11.75 20.41
CA ARG A 610 -20.66 11.21 20.80
C ARG A 610 -20.55 10.19 21.92
N ILE A 611 -21.56 10.15 22.78
CA ILE A 611 -21.72 9.09 23.79
C ILE A 611 -22.94 8.25 23.40
N LEU A 612 -22.71 6.96 23.23
CA LEU A 612 -23.70 5.96 22.85
C LEU A 612 -24.14 5.16 24.08
N PRO A 613 -25.41 5.29 24.53
CA PRO A 613 -25.95 4.48 25.61
C PRO A 613 -26.29 3.05 25.16
N ALA A 614 -26.57 2.19 26.13
CA ALA A 614 -27.17 0.88 25.90
C ALA A 614 -28.40 0.97 24.98
N GLY A 615 -28.52 0.00 24.06
CA GLY A 615 -29.53 -0.01 23.01
C GLY A 615 -29.01 0.35 21.62
N GLN A 616 -27.78 0.87 21.48
CA GLN A 616 -27.23 1.33 20.21
C GLN A 616 -26.22 0.36 19.60
N VAL A 617 -26.10 0.40 18.27
CA VAL A 617 -25.07 -0.33 17.51
C VAL A 617 -24.05 0.66 16.94
N PHE A 618 -22.78 0.27 16.96
CA PHE A 618 -21.68 1.10 16.44
C PHE A 618 -20.59 0.27 15.75
N GLY A 619 -19.80 0.95 14.94
CA GLY A 619 -18.75 0.32 14.13
C GLY A 619 -19.28 -0.46 12.92
N ASP A 620 -20.56 -0.32 12.61
CA ASP A 620 -21.26 -0.90 11.47
C ASP A 620 -20.95 -0.19 10.16
N LEU A 621 -20.96 1.15 10.15
CA LEU A 621 -20.80 1.95 8.93
C LEU A 621 -19.42 1.78 8.27
N THR A 622 -18.33 1.87 9.05
CA THR A 622 -16.96 1.69 8.52
C THR A 622 -16.75 0.27 8.00
N LEU A 623 -17.46 -0.71 8.56
CA LEU A 623 -17.40 -2.10 8.11
C LEU A 623 -18.16 -2.28 6.79
N MET A 624 -19.35 -1.69 6.64
CA MET A 624 -20.12 -1.72 5.39
C MET A 624 -19.39 -1.04 4.22
N LEU A 625 -18.65 0.01 4.51
CA LEU A 625 -17.90 0.80 3.52
C LEU A 625 -16.50 0.27 3.24
N ASP A 626 -16.10 -0.82 3.91
CA ASP A 626 -14.74 -1.38 3.87
C ASP A 626 -13.62 -0.38 4.14
N MET A 627 -13.81 0.43 5.18
CA MET A 627 -12.86 1.47 5.58
C MET A 627 -12.25 1.17 6.95
N PRO A 628 -11.08 1.76 7.25
CA PRO A 628 -10.58 1.86 8.61
C PRO A 628 -11.58 2.56 9.54
N ARG A 629 -11.44 2.35 10.85
CA ARG A 629 -12.22 3.04 11.88
C ARG A 629 -12.00 4.54 11.77
N THR A 630 -13.08 5.30 11.64
CA THR A 630 -13.03 6.77 11.54
C THR A 630 -13.00 7.46 12.91
N THR A 631 -13.21 6.72 13.99
CA THR A 631 -13.18 7.21 15.38
C THR A 631 -12.59 6.14 16.29
N SER A 632 -12.01 6.52 17.41
CA SER A 632 -11.73 5.60 18.53
C SER A 632 -13.00 5.36 19.35
N ALA A 633 -13.07 4.24 20.06
CA ALA A 633 -14.22 3.90 20.91
C ALA A 633 -13.75 3.39 22.28
N ASP A 634 -14.12 4.10 23.34
CA ASP A 634 -13.78 3.77 24.72
C ASP A 634 -15.05 3.58 25.56
N THR A 635 -15.01 2.72 26.58
CA THR A 635 -16.13 2.61 27.53
C THR A 635 -16.09 3.72 28.56
N ARG A 636 -17.25 4.22 29.00
CA ARG A 636 -17.30 5.17 30.14
C ARG A 636 -17.48 4.50 31.50
N GLU A 637 -18.07 3.32 31.47
CA GLU A 637 -18.39 2.50 32.64
C GLU A 637 -18.26 1.01 32.27
N ASN A 638 -18.46 0.11 33.23
CA ASN A 638 -18.48 -1.32 32.94
C ASN A 638 -19.57 -1.61 31.90
N THR A 639 -19.15 -2.01 30.70
CA THR A 639 -20.01 -2.06 29.51
C THR A 639 -20.05 -3.48 28.97
N VAL A 640 -21.25 -3.96 28.65
CA VAL A 640 -21.49 -5.27 28.04
C VAL A 640 -21.80 -5.05 26.57
N LEU A 641 -21.01 -5.66 25.70
CA LEU A 641 -21.16 -5.58 24.25
C LEU A 641 -21.49 -6.95 23.67
N TYR A 642 -22.25 -6.95 22.58
CA TYR A 642 -22.35 -8.06 21.65
C TYR A 642 -21.54 -7.74 20.41
N ILE A 643 -20.60 -8.61 20.06
CA ILE A 643 -19.67 -8.42 18.96
C ILE A 643 -20.04 -9.40 17.86
N CYS A 644 -20.38 -8.89 16.68
CA CYS A 644 -20.62 -9.67 15.48
C CYS A 644 -19.41 -9.54 14.55
N ASP A 645 -18.87 -10.65 14.07
CA ASP A 645 -17.71 -10.65 13.18
C ASP A 645 -18.07 -10.13 11.78
N ARG A 646 -17.06 -9.60 11.08
CA ARG A 646 -17.20 -9.03 9.74
C ARG A 646 -17.78 -10.01 8.73
N GLU A 647 -17.35 -11.28 8.73
CA GLU A 647 -17.77 -12.26 7.72
C GLU A 647 -19.26 -12.57 7.85
N LEU A 648 -19.72 -12.85 9.07
CA LEU A 648 -21.12 -13.11 9.38
C LEU A 648 -22.00 -11.90 9.06
N PHE A 649 -21.59 -10.71 9.51
CA PHE A 649 -22.34 -9.47 9.30
C PHE A 649 -22.44 -9.11 7.81
N SER A 650 -21.32 -9.15 7.08
CA SER A 650 -21.27 -8.79 5.66
C SER A 650 -22.07 -9.77 4.82
N ARG A 651 -21.99 -11.08 5.11
CA ARG A 651 -22.76 -12.11 4.39
C ARG A 651 -24.26 -11.91 4.55
N ILE A 652 -24.72 -11.70 5.79
CA ILE A 652 -26.15 -11.53 6.08
C ILE A 652 -26.68 -10.24 5.47
N LEU A 653 -25.93 -9.15 5.53
CA LEU A 653 -26.32 -7.92 4.87
C LEU A 653 -26.44 -8.14 3.36
N ARG A 654 -25.41 -8.65 2.68
CA ARG A 654 -25.43 -8.85 1.21
C ARG A 654 -26.64 -9.63 0.69
N GLN A 655 -27.11 -10.61 1.46
CA GLN A 655 -28.28 -11.42 1.12
C GLN A 655 -29.62 -10.67 1.22
N ASN A 656 -29.61 -9.46 1.79
CA ASN A 656 -30.81 -8.68 2.13
C ASN A 656 -30.76 -7.24 1.56
N PRO A 657 -30.84 -7.06 0.22
CA PRO A 657 -30.74 -5.74 -0.44
C PRO A 657 -31.80 -4.73 0.02
N GLN A 658 -32.92 -5.19 0.60
CA GLN A 658 -33.93 -4.34 1.22
C GLN A 658 -33.42 -3.52 2.42
N ALA A 659 -32.28 -3.88 3.02
CA ALA A 659 -31.67 -3.13 4.10
C ALA A 659 -30.96 -1.84 3.61
N ILE A 660 -30.68 -1.71 2.30
CA ILE A 660 -29.93 -0.58 1.72
C ILE A 660 -30.63 0.75 1.97
N GLU A 661 -31.94 0.84 1.71
CA GLU A 661 -32.70 2.10 1.88
C GLU A 661 -32.65 2.58 3.34
N ALA A 662 -32.68 1.66 4.30
CA ALA A 662 -32.58 1.97 5.72
C ALA A 662 -31.15 2.34 6.15
N VAL A 663 -30.12 1.81 5.49
CA VAL A 663 -28.72 2.24 5.67
C VAL A 663 -28.51 3.64 5.10
N GLU A 664 -29.03 3.94 3.91
CA GLU A 664 -28.96 5.28 3.31
C GLU A 664 -29.63 6.33 4.22
N GLN A 665 -30.77 5.99 4.81
CA GLN A 665 -31.45 6.86 5.76
C GLN A 665 -30.65 7.07 7.05
N LYS A 666 -30.06 6.00 7.60
CA LYS A 666 -29.14 6.10 8.76
C LYS A 666 -27.95 7.00 8.42
N LEU A 667 -27.41 6.91 7.21
CA LEU A 667 -26.27 7.71 6.80
C LEU A 667 -26.59 9.21 6.69
N ALA A 668 -27.81 9.54 6.27
CA ALA A 668 -28.29 10.92 6.28
C ALA A 668 -28.33 11.51 7.71
N ASP A 669 -28.66 10.70 8.71
CA ASP A 669 -28.64 11.12 10.13
C ASP A 669 -27.21 11.30 10.70
N TYR A 670 -26.18 10.78 10.00
CA TYR A 670 -24.76 10.90 10.37
C TYR A 670 -24.03 12.03 9.61
N GLN A 671 -24.75 12.85 8.83
CA GLN A 671 -24.21 13.97 8.04
C GLN A 671 -23.27 14.89 8.84
N ASP A 672 -23.68 15.29 10.05
CA ASP A 672 -22.89 16.21 10.89
C ASP A 672 -21.60 15.57 11.43
N VAL A 673 -21.57 14.24 11.58
CA VAL A 673 -20.40 13.50 12.08
C VAL A 673 -19.40 13.20 10.95
N LEU A 674 -19.90 12.95 9.75
CA LEU A 674 -19.07 12.69 8.56
C LEU A 674 -18.49 13.98 7.96
N ALA A 675 -19.15 15.13 8.15
CA ALA A 675 -18.63 16.43 7.75
C ALA A 675 -17.30 16.78 8.45
N ASP A 676 -17.10 16.31 9.68
CA ASP A 676 -15.92 16.53 10.51
C ASP A 676 -14.88 15.38 10.42
N ALA A 677 -15.00 14.48 9.44
CA ALA A 677 -14.06 13.38 9.19
C ALA A 677 -13.23 13.53 7.88
N PRO A 678 -12.59 14.69 7.58
CA PRO A 678 -12.04 14.96 6.25
C PRO A 678 -10.77 14.15 5.93
N LEU A 679 -10.11 13.59 6.95
CA LEU A 679 -8.77 13.01 6.81
C LEU A 679 -8.72 11.70 6.02
N TRP A 680 -9.84 10.97 5.89
CA TRP A 680 -9.87 9.66 5.23
C TRP A 680 -10.52 9.64 3.85
N PHE A 681 -11.35 10.63 3.55
CA PHE A 681 -12.08 10.68 2.28
C PHE A 681 -11.55 11.70 1.26
N GLY A 682 -10.56 12.50 1.67
CA GLY A 682 -9.74 13.35 0.80
C GLY A 682 -10.47 14.55 0.18
N ASP A 683 -9.77 15.68 0.12
CA ASP A 683 -10.13 16.87 -0.67
C ASP A 683 -10.13 16.59 -2.21
N SER A 684 -9.97 15.33 -2.63
CA SER A 684 -9.76 14.88 -4.00
C SER A 684 -10.89 14.00 -4.55
N ASN A 685 -12.02 13.83 -3.85
CA ASN A 685 -13.17 13.10 -4.40
C ASN A 685 -13.86 13.96 -5.50
N PRO A 686 -13.82 13.55 -6.79
CA PRO A 686 -14.32 14.36 -7.90
C PRO A 686 -15.81 14.70 -7.78
N GLN A 687 -16.57 13.86 -7.09
CA GLN A 687 -18.02 14.03 -6.91
C GLN A 687 -18.33 15.14 -5.89
N LEU A 688 -17.52 15.29 -4.85
CA LEU A 688 -17.62 16.41 -3.92
C LEU A 688 -17.18 17.73 -4.56
N ALA A 689 -16.14 17.68 -5.41
CA ALA A 689 -15.72 18.83 -6.23
C ALA A 689 -16.82 19.25 -7.23
N ALA A 690 -17.67 18.31 -7.65
CA ALA A 690 -18.85 18.54 -8.49
C ALA A 690 -20.12 18.94 -7.71
N GLY A 691 -20.04 19.13 -6.39
CA GLY A 691 -21.14 19.64 -5.56
C GLY A 691 -22.06 18.57 -4.96
N ALA A 692 -21.73 17.28 -5.05
CA ALA A 692 -22.45 16.23 -4.33
C ALA A 692 -22.21 16.35 -2.82
N THR A 693 -23.21 15.99 -2.02
CA THR A 693 -23.08 15.92 -0.57
C THR A 693 -22.46 14.58 -0.14
N TRP A 694 -21.75 14.56 0.99
CA TRP A 694 -21.18 13.32 1.56
C TRP A 694 -22.14 12.11 1.59
N PRO A 695 -23.42 12.27 1.97
CA PRO A 695 -24.40 11.18 1.95
C PRO A 695 -24.69 10.64 0.57
N GLU A 696 -24.68 11.48 -0.47
CA GLU A 696 -24.93 11.05 -1.85
C GLU A 696 -23.77 10.21 -2.37
N VAL A 697 -22.54 10.64 -2.10
CA VAL A 697 -21.31 9.92 -2.47
C VAL A 697 -21.25 8.57 -1.77
N ILE A 698 -21.51 8.53 -0.46
CA ILE A 698 -21.47 7.29 0.32
C ILE A 698 -22.66 6.37 -0.04
N ALA A 699 -23.86 6.90 -0.28
CA ALA A 699 -24.98 6.10 -0.77
C ALA A 699 -24.67 5.48 -2.15
N GLN A 700 -24.00 6.21 -3.03
CA GLN A 700 -23.54 5.67 -4.31
C GLN A 700 -22.49 4.57 -4.14
N GLN A 701 -21.50 4.76 -3.25
CA GLN A 701 -20.52 3.72 -2.93
C GLN A 701 -21.15 2.48 -2.29
N LEU A 702 -22.12 2.65 -1.39
CA LEU A 702 -22.87 1.52 -0.80
C LEU A 702 -23.64 0.75 -1.86
N ARG A 703 -24.29 1.46 -2.80
CA ARG A 703 -24.98 0.83 -3.93
C ARG A 703 -24.01 0.09 -4.85
N GLN A 704 -22.84 0.67 -5.12
CA GLN A 704 -21.77 0.03 -5.90
C GLN A 704 -21.18 -1.18 -5.19
N TRP A 705 -20.90 -1.12 -3.89
CA TRP A 705 -20.44 -2.25 -3.08
C TRP A 705 -21.46 -3.40 -3.13
N TRP A 706 -22.75 -3.08 -3.08
CA TRP A 706 -23.81 -4.07 -3.15
C TRP A 706 -23.99 -4.68 -4.55
N HIS A 707 -23.86 -3.88 -5.61
CA HIS A 707 -24.05 -4.33 -6.99
C HIS A 707 -22.80 -4.99 -7.59
N GLY A 708 -21.60 -4.55 -7.20
CA GLY A 708 -20.32 -5.00 -7.76
C GLY A 708 -20.00 -6.46 -7.47
N GLN A 709 -20.51 -7.05 -6.39
CA GLN A 709 -20.25 -8.45 -6.04
C GLN A 709 -21.38 -9.42 -6.39
N LEU A 710 -22.50 -8.95 -6.95
CA LEU A 710 -23.51 -9.82 -7.57
C LEU A 710 -23.07 -10.33 -8.96
N MET A 711 -22.01 -9.77 -9.53
CA MET A 711 -21.45 -10.16 -10.83
C MET A 711 -20.27 -11.15 -10.71
N GLU A 712 -19.83 -11.48 -9.49
CA GLU A 712 -18.75 -12.45 -9.22
C GLU A 712 -19.24 -13.81 -8.68
N SER A 713 -20.56 -14.08 -8.67
CA SER A 713 -21.11 -15.38 -8.24
C SER A 713 -21.58 -16.27 -9.37
#